data_AF-A0A2M8BB35-F1
#
_entry.id   AF-A0A2M8BB35-F1
#
_cell.length_a   1.000
_cell.length_b   1.000
_cell.length_c   1.000
_cell.angle_alpha   90.00
_cell.angle_beta   90.00
_cell.angle_gamma   90.00
#
_symmetry.space_group_name_H-M   'P 1'
#
loop_
_entity.id
_entity.type
_entity.pdbx_description
1 polymer ?
#
loop_
_entity_poly.entity_id
_entity_poly.type
_entity_poly.pdbx_seq_one_letter_code
_entity_poly.pdbx_strand_id
1 'polypeptide(L)'
;MMTALAGCGADSGNPRQTNGDATDTTTTNPDVTGDFTGDQDVITGCPGVDDPGGDADGDGLINGIEDRNANCVFEPLLGETDPADEDTDDDRIKDGDEDINGNGIYEPEKGEFDPNNSDSNGNGVPDGQEPGALICTGDLLDAIVATPAQFSGSNMAMPKGYTINQHQAAAAATFTNNADGSFGFIVKTDATSSNAEQENSQSLVKVAQAGNLPTVTFSKLFKTPEDPPLWDKLQFIPQDLRVTGVRAQIVFSYGAGSPNASSATKDPATLRDQIVSAISGQAVTTGESAAACDRIRVYWIAQLRGDNSLITSGILTCATNFDANEALQFAYEDLLSGTIVAPGNYNPVDFKCEDMIPQSEAGKVDFLWVIDNSGSMADEQNNVAVTAQKFMQTLAASEVDWRLGVTTTESYGIAGGLPLGTPLDHDELLDQATGLRGVGFLTPTDVDATALFTQYVTFDQGCLKTDSNGTPIAPEDSNVCGFGWEEGLESGAVVLERTLIETRASHKLRADSKRIVIWVSDEEVQAVKLDNKIDSIGSSDPRWPGIIGGYISRYKALSAIGFAIVGDVGNEFGGVCQGLPATGSAIVGAQYGQSYVEVANATEGAVGIICNDDLQDTIDAIIRVAIAMASEYQLVGYPISSSIRVAVDGHVIPRSHTSGWNYDVTTNSIVFFGVNITLESRISVAYLMWVRQDG
;
A
#
# COMPACT_ATOMS: atom_id res chain seq x y z
N MET A 1 48.38 57.67 13.01
CA MET A 1 49.01 57.73 11.67
C MET A 1 48.05 57.01 10.73
N MET A 2 47.19 57.78 10.04
CA MET A 2 47.30 58.20 8.63
C MET A 2 47.02 57.02 7.66
N THR A 3 46.08 57.04 6.70
CA THR A 3 45.05 57.99 6.22
C THR A 3 44.26 57.26 5.09
N ALA A 4 42.92 57.40 4.97
CA ALA A 4 42.17 58.02 3.83
C ALA A 4 42.10 57.20 2.50
N LEU A 5 41.07 57.23 1.62
CA LEU A 5 39.68 57.74 1.53
C LEU A 5 39.11 57.35 0.14
N ALA A 6 37.77 57.24 0.03
CA ALA A 6 36.87 57.54 -1.13
C ALA A 6 37.01 56.74 -2.46
N GLY A 7 35.96 56.47 -3.25
CA GLY A 7 34.53 56.81 -3.21
C GLY A 7 33.87 56.79 -4.62
N CYS A 8 32.63 56.30 -4.70
CA CYS A 8 31.45 56.69 -5.54
C CYS A 8 31.38 56.60 -7.08
N GLY A 9 30.24 56.04 -7.55
CA GLY A 9 29.31 56.59 -8.58
C GLY A 9 29.26 55.85 -9.93
N ALA A 10 28.28 54.97 -10.24
CA ALA A 10 26.86 55.19 -10.64
C ALA A 10 26.66 55.74 -12.07
N ASP A 11 26.03 54.98 -12.97
CA ASP A 11 24.91 55.48 -13.81
C ASP A 11 24.07 54.32 -14.41
N SER A 12 22.90 54.71 -14.93
CA SER A 12 21.63 54.03 -15.01
C SER A 12 21.06 54.05 -16.44
N GLY A 13 20.12 53.16 -16.80
CA GLY A 13 19.21 53.41 -17.94
C GLY A 13 18.80 52.22 -18.83
N ASN A 14 17.60 51.69 -18.60
CA ASN A 14 16.73 50.90 -19.49
C ASN A 14 16.28 51.74 -20.73
N PRO A 15 15.83 51.22 -21.92
CA PRO A 15 14.55 50.50 -22.09
C PRO A 15 14.45 49.40 -23.19
N ARG A 16 13.37 48.60 -23.06
CA ARG A 16 12.77 47.64 -24.00
C ARG A 16 12.14 48.27 -25.27
N GLN A 17 11.80 47.36 -26.21
CA GLN A 17 10.78 47.38 -27.29
C GLN A 17 11.29 47.81 -28.69
N THR A 18 10.94 47.20 -29.84
CA THR A 18 9.63 46.70 -30.34
C THR A 18 9.74 45.72 -31.54
N ASN A 19 8.91 44.66 -31.49
CA ASN A 19 8.06 44.01 -32.52
C ASN A 19 8.38 44.02 -34.04
N GLY A 20 8.34 42.80 -34.63
CA GLY A 20 7.28 42.37 -35.57
C GLY A 20 7.62 42.25 -37.07
N ASP A 21 7.56 41.03 -37.64
CA ASP A 21 6.51 40.59 -38.59
C ASP A 21 6.70 39.10 -38.98
N ALA A 22 5.59 38.40 -39.17
CA ALA A 22 5.49 37.01 -39.59
C ALA A 22 5.23 36.91 -41.10
N THR A 23 5.65 35.81 -41.74
CA THR A 23 4.91 35.18 -42.85
C THR A 23 5.42 33.76 -43.11
N ASP A 24 4.48 32.84 -42.96
CA ASP A 24 4.41 31.43 -43.34
C ASP A 24 4.75 31.17 -44.84
N THR A 25 5.44 30.06 -45.16
CA THR A 25 4.95 28.99 -46.07
C THR A 25 6.02 27.97 -46.50
N THR A 26 5.74 26.71 -46.13
CA THR A 26 5.90 25.46 -46.90
C THR A 26 7.29 24.84 -47.19
N THR A 27 7.48 23.69 -46.51
CA THR A 27 7.92 22.36 -47.02
C THR A 27 9.39 22.08 -47.35
N THR A 28 9.85 21.04 -46.65
CA THR A 28 10.89 20.03 -46.93
C THR A 28 12.34 20.50 -46.96
N ASN A 29 13.05 20.31 -45.85
CA ASN A 29 14.46 19.95 -45.93
C ASN A 29 14.63 18.49 -45.45
N PRO A 30 14.95 17.54 -46.35
CA PRO A 30 15.44 16.23 -45.98
C PRO A 30 16.94 16.35 -45.73
N ASP A 31 17.38 16.13 -44.50
CA ASP A 31 18.78 15.76 -44.26
C ASP A 31 18.86 14.68 -43.19
N VAL A 32 18.41 13.48 -43.61
CA VAL A 32 18.90 12.23 -43.06
C VAL A 32 19.81 11.68 -44.15
N THR A 33 21.11 11.88 -44.00
CA THR A 33 22.17 10.87 -44.22
C THR A 33 23.54 11.54 -44.19
N GLY A 34 24.25 11.33 -43.10
CA GLY A 34 25.71 11.18 -43.11
C GLY A 34 26.49 12.49 -43.17
N ASP A 35 26.87 12.97 -42.00
CA ASP A 35 28.23 13.47 -41.82
C ASP A 35 28.84 12.99 -40.50
N PHE A 36 28.96 11.67 -40.32
CA PHE A 36 30.08 11.13 -39.55
C PHE A 36 31.34 11.32 -40.41
N THR A 37 31.83 12.55 -40.51
CA THR A 37 33.25 12.73 -40.80
C THR A 37 33.98 12.06 -39.67
N GLY A 38 34.62 10.92 -39.94
CA GLY A 38 35.54 10.25 -39.03
C GLY A 38 36.79 11.07 -38.74
N ASP A 39 36.62 12.33 -38.33
CA ASP A 39 37.56 12.96 -37.42
C ASP A 39 37.37 12.25 -36.09
N GLN A 40 38.41 11.54 -35.68
CA GLN A 40 38.54 11.19 -34.29
C GLN A 40 38.51 12.52 -33.53
N ASP A 41 37.45 12.76 -32.76
CA ASP A 41 37.51 13.81 -31.75
C ASP A 41 38.46 13.30 -30.67
N VAL A 42 39.76 13.46 -30.95
CA VAL A 42 40.80 13.22 -29.99
C VAL A 42 40.60 14.31 -28.95
N ILE A 43 39.96 13.97 -27.83
CA ILE A 43 39.94 14.79 -26.63
C ILE A 43 41.39 15.10 -26.29
N THR A 44 41.88 16.26 -26.71
CA THR A 44 43.31 16.51 -26.73
C THR A 44 43.74 16.94 -25.33
N GLY A 45 44.01 15.95 -24.48
CA GLY A 45 44.53 16.09 -23.12
C GLY A 45 43.47 16.43 -22.09
N CYS A 46 42.56 15.49 -21.81
CA CYS A 46 41.46 15.51 -20.83
C CYS A 46 41.58 16.52 -19.69
N PRO A 47 41.14 17.78 -19.86
CA PRO A 47 40.97 18.70 -18.77
C PRO A 47 39.47 18.70 -18.45
N GLY A 48 39.01 17.76 -17.60
CA GLY A 48 37.60 17.66 -17.20
C GLY A 48 37.13 16.24 -16.88
N VAL A 49 37.60 15.25 -17.65
CA VAL A 49 37.16 13.83 -17.60
C VAL A 49 38.25 12.86 -17.10
N ASP A 50 39.37 13.37 -16.57
CA ASP A 50 40.54 12.57 -16.16
C ASP A 50 40.41 11.90 -14.79
N ASP A 51 39.30 12.14 -14.09
CA ASP A 51 38.92 11.44 -12.87
C ASP A 51 37.88 10.35 -13.22
N PRO A 52 38.26 9.05 -13.25
CA PRO A 52 37.32 7.97 -13.53
C PRO A 52 36.18 7.84 -12.51
N GLY A 53 36.30 8.47 -11.33
CA GLY A 53 35.24 8.57 -10.33
C GLY A 53 34.47 9.90 -10.35
N GLY A 54 34.81 10.79 -11.28
CA GLY A 54 34.06 12.02 -11.55
C GLY A 54 32.97 11.80 -12.59
N ASP A 55 32.16 12.83 -12.78
CA ASP A 55 31.04 12.95 -13.72
C ASP A 55 31.18 14.38 -14.27
N ALA A 56 31.63 14.51 -15.52
CA ALA A 56 32.19 15.76 -16.02
C ALA A 56 31.16 16.67 -16.70
N ASP A 57 30.11 16.11 -17.30
CA ASP A 57 28.97 16.83 -17.86
C ASP A 57 27.78 16.92 -16.90
N GLY A 58 27.75 16.10 -15.84
CA GLY A 58 26.74 16.17 -14.78
C GLY A 58 25.44 15.48 -15.17
N ASP A 59 25.52 14.44 -15.97
CA ASP A 59 24.37 13.66 -16.45
C ASP A 59 24.00 12.51 -15.49
N GLY A 60 24.90 12.13 -14.58
CA GLY A 60 24.73 11.08 -13.58
C GLY A 60 25.49 9.78 -13.88
N LEU A 61 26.12 9.65 -15.05
CA LEU A 61 27.04 8.60 -15.40
C LEU A 61 28.48 9.04 -15.04
N ILE A 62 29.34 8.10 -14.63
CA ILE A 62 30.71 8.47 -14.24
C ILE A 62 31.66 8.30 -15.43
N ASN A 63 32.65 9.18 -15.55
CA ASN A 63 33.63 9.19 -16.65
C ASN A 63 34.26 7.80 -16.90
N GLY A 64 34.49 7.00 -15.86
CA GLY A 64 35.08 5.65 -15.99
C GLY A 64 34.15 4.58 -16.57
N ILE A 65 32.85 4.86 -16.66
CA ILE A 65 31.84 4.04 -17.33
C ILE A 65 31.69 4.50 -18.78
N GLU A 66 31.66 5.81 -18.99
CA GLU A 66 31.54 6.48 -20.28
C GLU A 66 32.78 6.22 -21.16
N ASP A 67 33.99 6.36 -20.60
CA ASP A 67 35.28 5.95 -21.20
C ASP A 67 35.76 4.63 -20.56
N ARG A 68 34.99 3.55 -20.78
CA ARG A 68 35.24 2.23 -20.17
C ARG A 68 36.66 1.72 -20.40
N ASN A 69 37.25 2.04 -21.54
CA ASN A 69 38.58 1.58 -21.90
C ASN A 69 39.71 2.58 -21.53
N ALA A 70 39.35 3.72 -20.95
CA ALA A 70 40.22 4.77 -20.41
C ALA A 70 41.24 5.28 -21.44
N ASN A 71 40.83 5.36 -22.70
CA ASN A 71 41.69 5.83 -23.79
C ASN A 71 41.42 7.28 -24.19
N CYS A 72 40.42 7.91 -23.58
CA CYS A 72 40.01 9.29 -23.81
C CYS A 72 39.56 9.55 -25.25
N VAL A 73 38.89 8.58 -25.85
CA VAL A 73 38.29 8.64 -27.18
C VAL A 73 36.87 8.11 -27.05
N PHE A 74 35.89 8.92 -27.42
CA PHE A 74 34.51 8.45 -27.55
C PHE A 74 34.41 7.42 -28.68
N GLU A 75 34.02 6.18 -28.33
CA GLU A 75 33.87 5.06 -29.26
C GLU A 75 32.44 4.46 -29.21
N PRO A 76 31.43 5.11 -29.84
CA PRO A 76 30.03 4.67 -29.77
C PRO A 76 29.82 3.25 -30.31
N LEU A 77 30.63 2.83 -31.29
CA LEU A 77 30.60 1.46 -31.83
C LEU A 77 31.06 0.39 -30.83
N LEU A 78 31.69 0.78 -29.72
CA LEU A 78 32.06 -0.07 -28.60
C LEU A 78 31.10 0.08 -27.41
N GLY A 79 30.05 0.90 -27.54
CA GLY A 79 29.07 1.19 -26.49
C GLY A 79 29.60 2.11 -25.40
N GLU A 80 30.50 3.03 -25.75
CA GLU A 80 30.94 4.14 -24.89
C GLU A 80 30.06 5.36 -25.16
N THR A 81 29.83 6.20 -24.15
CA THR A 81 29.16 7.51 -24.25
C THR A 81 30.22 8.63 -24.18
N ASP A 82 29.88 9.85 -24.59
CA ASP A 82 30.82 10.98 -24.56
C ASP A 82 30.83 11.64 -23.17
N PRO A 83 31.89 11.52 -22.35
CA PRO A 83 31.91 12.06 -20.98
C PRO A 83 31.92 13.60 -20.89
N ALA A 84 31.75 14.30 -22.01
CA ALA A 84 31.66 15.75 -22.07
C ALA A 84 30.33 16.24 -22.65
N ASP A 85 29.42 15.33 -22.97
CA ASP A 85 28.13 15.61 -23.57
C ASP A 85 27.03 14.88 -22.77
N GLU A 86 26.10 15.66 -22.20
CA GLU A 86 25.09 15.10 -21.29
C GLU A 86 24.01 14.25 -21.99
N ASP A 87 24.01 14.17 -23.32
CA ASP A 87 23.03 13.55 -24.23
C ASP A 87 23.75 13.16 -25.54
N THR A 88 24.45 12.02 -25.53
CA THR A 88 25.40 11.59 -26.58
C THR A 88 24.74 11.44 -27.96
N ASP A 89 23.45 11.10 -28.02
CA ASP A 89 22.73 10.86 -29.28
C ASP A 89 21.70 11.94 -29.67
N ASP A 90 21.69 13.06 -28.93
CA ASP A 90 20.92 14.28 -29.16
C ASP A 90 19.39 14.06 -29.20
N ASP A 91 18.89 13.06 -28.48
CA ASP A 91 17.49 12.67 -28.51
C ASP A 91 16.61 13.40 -27.49
N ARG A 92 17.24 14.14 -26.55
CA ARG A 92 16.72 14.90 -25.40
C ARG A 92 16.54 14.13 -24.10
N ILE A 93 17.11 12.94 -23.99
CA ILE A 93 17.28 12.20 -22.73
C ILE A 93 18.78 12.20 -22.42
N LYS A 94 19.13 12.22 -21.14
CA LYS A 94 20.54 12.22 -20.74
C LYS A 94 21.08 10.80 -20.74
N ASP A 95 22.37 10.61 -21.04
CA ASP A 95 22.96 9.26 -21.09
C ASP A 95 22.78 8.49 -19.77
N GLY A 96 22.99 9.16 -18.64
CA GLY A 96 22.75 8.62 -17.30
C GLY A 96 21.27 8.33 -16.99
N ASP A 97 20.32 9.00 -17.64
CA ASP A 97 18.88 8.71 -17.54
C ASP A 97 18.48 7.50 -18.43
N GLU A 98 19.25 7.23 -19.49
CA GLU A 98 19.06 6.10 -20.40
C GLU A 98 19.73 4.81 -19.91
N ASP A 99 20.92 4.90 -19.29
CA ASP A 99 21.61 3.83 -18.57
C ASP A 99 21.14 3.76 -17.10
N ILE A 100 19.88 3.33 -16.93
CA ILE A 100 19.15 3.26 -15.64
C ILE A 100 19.97 2.68 -14.48
N ASN A 101 20.79 1.67 -14.77
CA ASN A 101 21.55 0.96 -13.77
C ASN A 101 23.01 1.44 -13.64
N GLY A 102 23.42 2.39 -14.49
CA GLY A 102 24.69 3.09 -14.46
C GLY A 102 25.85 2.13 -14.60
N ASN A 103 25.78 1.17 -15.52
CA ASN A 103 26.84 0.19 -15.77
C ASN A 103 27.53 0.34 -17.14
N GLY A 104 27.03 1.23 -17.99
CA GLY A 104 27.43 1.57 -19.35
C GLY A 104 27.12 0.48 -20.37
N ILE A 105 26.23 -0.45 -20.08
CA ILE A 105 25.86 -1.56 -20.94
C ILE A 105 24.39 -1.37 -21.27
N TYR A 106 24.08 -1.11 -22.54
CA TYR A 106 22.71 -1.11 -23.02
C TYR A 106 22.06 -2.50 -22.86
N GLU A 107 21.04 -2.59 -22.00
CA GLU A 107 20.27 -3.81 -21.70
C GLU A 107 18.77 -3.59 -21.99
N PRO A 108 18.30 -3.69 -23.25
CA PRO A 108 16.90 -3.42 -23.62
C PRO A 108 15.89 -4.34 -22.93
N GLU A 109 16.29 -5.55 -22.55
CA GLU A 109 15.44 -6.46 -21.77
C GLU A 109 15.20 -6.02 -20.32
N LYS A 110 15.99 -5.06 -19.83
CA LYS A 110 15.83 -4.41 -18.52
C LYS A 110 15.16 -3.03 -18.60
N GLY A 111 14.84 -2.57 -19.81
CA GLY A 111 14.12 -1.32 -20.01
C GLY A 111 14.98 -0.09 -20.24
N GLU A 112 16.27 -0.26 -20.55
CA GLU A 112 17.17 0.84 -20.89
C GLU A 112 16.92 1.33 -22.31
N PHE A 113 17.19 2.62 -22.52
CA PHE A 113 17.38 3.21 -23.84
C PHE A 113 18.88 3.15 -24.18
N ASP A 114 19.22 3.13 -25.46
CA ASP A 114 20.60 3.05 -25.94
C ASP A 114 21.13 4.48 -26.06
N PRO A 115 22.03 4.95 -25.17
CA PRO A 115 22.49 6.35 -25.18
C PRO A 115 23.28 6.76 -26.42
N ASN A 116 23.51 5.81 -27.34
CA ASN A 116 24.21 6.03 -28.61
C ASN A 116 23.26 5.92 -29.81
N ASN A 117 21.95 5.80 -29.59
CA ASN A 117 20.97 5.60 -30.65
C ASN A 117 19.61 6.24 -30.31
N SER A 118 19.39 7.41 -30.91
CA SER A 118 18.21 8.26 -30.72
C SER A 118 16.83 7.62 -30.94
N ASP A 119 16.73 6.39 -31.46
CA ASP A 119 15.50 5.59 -31.62
C ASP A 119 15.83 4.12 -31.32
N SER A 120 15.97 3.81 -30.03
CA SER A 120 16.39 2.52 -29.48
C SER A 120 15.54 1.35 -29.99
N ASN A 121 14.24 1.58 -30.15
CA ASN A 121 13.29 0.54 -30.55
C ASN A 121 13.02 0.50 -32.07
N GLY A 122 13.54 1.48 -32.83
CA GLY A 122 13.48 1.56 -34.27
C GLY A 122 12.08 1.78 -34.84
N ASN A 123 11.16 2.39 -34.07
CA ASN A 123 9.79 2.61 -34.50
C ASN A 123 9.60 3.90 -35.34
N GLY A 124 10.65 4.71 -35.48
CA GLY A 124 10.67 5.96 -36.23
C GLY A 124 10.32 7.20 -35.44
N VAL A 125 10.20 7.11 -34.11
CA VAL A 125 10.05 8.23 -33.17
C VAL A 125 11.28 8.23 -32.26
N PRO A 126 12.02 9.35 -32.16
CA PRO A 126 13.16 9.40 -31.24
C PRO A 126 12.75 9.15 -29.79
N ASP A 127 13.59 8.53 -28.96
CA ASP A 127 13.20 8.12 -27.60
C ASP A 127 12.75 9.35 -26.79
N GLY A 128 13.49 10.46 -26.76
CA GLY A 128 13.09 11.72 -26.11
C GLY A 128 11.85 12.42 -26.72
N GLN A 129 11.26 11.88 -27.79
CA GLN A 129 9.96 12.28 -28.34
C GLN A 129 8.88 11.22 -28.13
N GLU A 130 9.24 10.03 -27.66
CA GLU A 130 8.32 9.05 -27.13
C GLU A 130 7.78 9.55 -25.79
N PRO A 131 6.45 9.64 -25.62
CA PRO A 131 5.90 10.08 -24.35
C PRO A 131 6.05 9.04 -23.22
N GLY A 132 6.58 7.84 -23.54
CA GLY A 132 7.08 6.85 -22.57
C GLY A 132 8.45 7.21 -22.03
N ALA A 133 9.42 7.50 -22.90
CA ALA A 133 10.78 7.88 -22.49
C ALA A 133 10.83 9.28 -21.84
N LEU A 134 9.93 10.21 -22.22
CA LEU A 134 9.76 11.48 -21.53
C LEU A 134 9.47 11.29 -20.02
N ILE A 135 8.72 10.25 -19.61
CA ILE A 135 8.48 10.01 -18.18
C ILE A 135 9.76 9.62 -17.43
N CYS A 136 10.75 9.09 -18.15
CA CYS A 136 12.08 8.76 -17.67
C CYS A 136 13.02 9.97 -17.59
N THR A 137 12.52 11.20 -17.77
CA THR A 137 13.28 12.41 -17.43
C THR A 137 12.90 12.86 -16.02
N GLY A 138 13.90 13.12 -15.17
CA GLY A 138 13.67 13.51 -13.77
C GLY A 138 12.73 14.72 -13.58
N ASP A 139 12.64 15.59 -14.60
CA ASP A 139 11.78 16.79 -14.63
C ASP A 139 10.27 16.49 -14.65
N LEU A 140 9.86 15.27 -15.05
CA LEU A 140 8.46 14.88 -15.19
C LEU A 140 7.90 14.09 -13.99
N LEU A 141 8.74 13.83 -12.99
CA LEU A 141 8.33 13.22 -11.71
C LEU A 141 7.28 14.03 -10.96
N ASP A 142 6.55 13.36 -10.07
CA ASP A 142 5.75 14.09 -9.09
C ASP A 142 6.65 14.98 -8.23
N ALA A 143 6.34 16.27 -8.19
CA ALA A 143 7.11 17.22 -7.42
C ALA A 143 7.00 16.90 -5.92
N ILE A 144 8.07 16.32 -5.37
CA ILE A 144 8.23 16.09 -3.94
C ILE A 144 8.97 17.26 -3.29
N VAL A 145 8.66 17.51 -2.02
CA VAL A 145 9.38 18.46 -1.17
C VAL A 145 10.24 17.65 -0.22
N ALA A 146 11.51 17.47 -0.57
CA ALA A 146 12.53 16.93 0.32
C ALA A 146 12.67 17.86 1.52
N THR A 147 12.07 17.47 2.66
CA THR A 147 12.01 18.34 3.83
C THR A 147 12.61 17.61 5.03
N PRO A 148 13.67 18.17 5.64
CA PRO A 148 14.25 17.56 6.82
C PRO A 148 13.29 17.71 8.02
N ALA A 149 12.81 16.61 8.57
CA ALA A 149 12.21 16.56 9.90
C ALA A 149 13.33 16.43 10.94
N GLN A 150 14.19 17.45 10.99
CA GLN A 150 15.50 17.40 11.65
C GLN A 150 15.43 16.91 13.10
N PHE A 151 14.41 17.30 13.86
CA PHE A 151 14.30 16.94 15.29
C PHE A 151 13.71 15.56 15.53
N SER A 152 13.04 14.96 14.54
CA SER A 152 12.69 13.54 14.57
C SER A 152 13.79 12.67 13.94
N GLY A 153 14.94 13.25 13.58
CA GLY A 153 16.07 12.53 12.97
C GLY A 153 15.69 11.82 11.66
N SER A 154 14.77 12.41 10.90
CA SER A 154 14.22 11.82 9.68
C SER A 154 14.13 12.85 8.57
N ASN A 155 14.23 12.41 7.32
CA ASN A 155 13.87 13.19 6.15
C ASN A 155 12.56 12.69 5.58
N MET A 156 11.78 13.60 5.00
CA MET A 156 10.48 13.29 4.41
C MET A 156 10.45 13.74 2.95
N ALA A 157 9.87 12.92 2.09
CA ALA A 157 9.59 13.22 0.68
C ALA A 157 8.09 13.41 0.48
N MET A 158 7.58 14.55 0.92
CA MET A 158 6.13 14.83 0.89
C MET A 158 5.71 15.35 -0.49
N PRO A 159 4.46 15.12 -0.93
CA PRO A 159 3.92 15.81 -2.10
C PRO A 159 4.01 17.35 -1.98
N LYS A 160 4.02 18.05 -3.11
CA LYS A 160 3.98 19.52 -3.13
C LYS A 160 2.78 20.09 -2.36
N GLY A 161 2.99 21.19 -1.64
CA GLY A 161 1.93 21.93 -0.93
C GLY A 161 1.95 21.79 0.59
N TYR A 162 2.72 20.82 1.12
CA TYR A 162 2.92 20.70 2.55
C TYR A 162 3.95 21.70 3.09
N THR A 163 3.61 22.35 4.21
CA THR A 163 4.53 23.17 5.02
C THR A 163 4.90 22.41 6.29
N ILE A 164 6.15 22.53 6.77
CA ILE A 164 6.62 21.82 7.97
C ILE A 164 7.01 22.80 9.07
N ASN A 165 6.53 22.54 10.29
CA ASN A 165 6.91 23.20 11.53
C ASN A 165 7.69 22.23 12.43
N GLN A 166 8.81 22.68 12.98
CA GLN A 166 9.76 21.86 13.73
C GLN A 166 9.60 22.05 15.24
N HIS A 167 9.59 20.96 16.02
CA HIS A 167 9.36 20.97 17.46
C HIS A 167 10.52 20.29 18.21
N GLN A 168 11.57 21.05 18.51
CA GLN A 168 12.80 20.51 19.12
C GLN A 168 12.56 19.78 20.44
N ALA A 169 11.82 20.40 21.37
CA ALA A 169 11.58 19.80 22.68
C ALA A 169 10.85 18.46 22.57
N ALA A 170 9.92 18.35 21.62
CA ALA A 170 9.10 17.17 21.39
C ALA A 170 9.75 16.11 20.48
N ALA A 171 10.99 16.33 20.00
CA ALA A 171 11.65 15.49 18.99
C ALA A 171 10.72 15.18 17.80
N ALA A 172 10.02 16.21 17.32
CA ALA A 172 8.92 16.07 16.38
C ALA A 172 8.92 17.15 15.30
N ALA A 173 8.16 16.90 14.24
CA ALA A 173 7.73 17.90 13.27
C ALA A 173 6.22 17.71 12.98
N THR A 174 5.54 18.82 12.69
CA THR A 174 4.15 18.82 12.20
C THR A 174 4.16 19.36 10.78
N PHE A 175 3.36 18.78 9.90
CA PHE A 175 3.23 19.23 8.53
C PHE A 175 1.77 19.46 8.16
N THR A 176 1.52 20.41 7.28
CA THR A 176 0.16 20.86 6.96
C THR A 176 0.03 21.19 5.48
N ASN A 177 -1.06 20.76 4.85
CA ASN A 177 -1.52 21.34 3.60
C ASN A 177 -2.91 21.94 3.85
N ASN A 178 -2.93 23.27 4.01
CA ASN A 178 -4.16 24.00 4.32
C ASN A 178 -5.15 24.02 3.15
N ALA A 179 -4.68 23.89 1.91
CA ALA A 179 -5.56 23.84 0.74
C ALA A 179 -6.35 22.52 0.72
N ASP A 180 -5.71 21.43 1.10
CA ASP A 180 -6.32 20.09 1.14
C ASP A 180 -6.97 19.76 2.49
N GLY A 181 -6.80 20.63 3.50
CA GLY A 181 -7.33 20.41 4.85
C GLY A 181 -6.67 19.21 5.55
N SER A 182 -5.39 18.98 5.31
CA SER A 182 -4.64 17.85 5.85
C SER A 182 -3.57 18.29 6.86
N PHE A 183 -3.49 17.57 7.96
CA PHE A 183 -2.66 17.92 9.11
C PHE A 183 -1.93 16.67 9.58
N GLY A 184 -0.62 16.63 9.47
CA GLY A 184 0.16 15.47 9.86
C GLY A 184 1.32 15.79 10.79
N PHE A 185 1.96 14.73 11.25
CA PHE A 185 3.03 14.78 12.23
C PHE A 185 4.01 13.63 12.04
N ILE A 186 5.20 13.82 12.60
CA ILE A 186 6.22 12.80 12.80
C ILE A 186 6.88 13.03 14.15
N VAL A 187 6.95 12.00 14.99
CA VAL A 187 7.54 12.03 16.34
C VAL A 187 8.56 10.91 16.45
N LYS A 188 9.74 11.23 16.99
CA LYS A 188 10.73 10.22 17.38
C LYS A 188 10.64 9.98 18.89
N THR A 189 10.53 8.72 19.29
CA THR A 189 10.70 8.28 20.68
C THR A 189 11.67 7.11 20.76
N ASP A 190 12.17 6.81 21.96
CA ASP A 190 12.93 5.58 22.19
C ASP A 190 11.97 4.39 22.29
N ALA A 191 12.25 3.30 21.59
CA ALA A 191 11.48 2.07 21.68
C ALA A 191 11.74 1.37 23.02
N THR A 192 10.69 0.81 23.60
CA THR A 192 10.76 0.08 24.89
C THR A 192 10.83 -1.43 24.72
N SER A 193 10.54 -1.92 23.52
CA SER A 193 10.47 -3.32 23.12
C SER A 193 10.93 -3.48 21.68
N SER A 194 11.27 -4.70 21.30
CA SER A 194 11.57 -5.07 19.91
C SER A 194 10.32 -5.41 19.09
N ASN A 195 9.12 -5.20 19.64
CA ASN A 195 7.87 -5.55 18.99
C ASN A 195 7.16 -4.26 18.53
N ALA A 196 7.08 -4.07 17.21
CA ALA A 196 6.45 -2.89 16.61
C ALA A 196 4.95 -2.75 16.94
N GLU A 197 4.22 -3.85 17.10
CA GLU A 197 2.81 -3.81 17.51
C GLU A 197 2.67 -3.30 18.94
N GLN A 198 3.52 -3.79 19.83
CA GLN A 198 3.56 -3.31 21.22
C GLN A 198 3.88 -1.81 21.29
N GLU A 199 4.88 -1.35 20.53
CA GLU A 199 5.24 0.08 20.46
C GLU A 199 4.10 0.94 19.88
N ASN A 200 3.42 0.45 18.84
CA ASN A 200 2.25 1.11 18.27
C ASN A 200 1.10 1.21 19.29
N SER A 201 0.74 0.10 19.94
CA SER A 201 -0.30 0.07 20.99
C SER A 201 0.03 1.01 22.13
N GLN A 202 1.28 1.08 22.58
CA GLN A 202 1.70 2.03 23.62
C GLN A 202 1.51 3.49 23.19
N SER A 203 1.81 3.82 21.93
CA SER A 203 1.59 5.16 21.40
C SER A 203 0.11 5.54 21.40
N LEU A 204 -0.77 4.62 20.99
CA LEU A 204 -2.22 4.81 21.02
C LEU A 204 -2.77 4.92 22.45
N VAL A 205 -2.25 4.14 23.40
CA VAL A 205 -2.61 4.25 24.81
C VAL A 205 -2.26 5.62 25.38
N LYS A 206 -1.11 6.21 25.02
CA LYS A 206 -0.77 7.59 25.45
C LYS A 206 -1.79 8.60 24.92
N VAL A 207 -2.21 8.48 23.66
CA VAL A 207 -3.23 9.35 23.05
C VAL A 207 -4.58 9.18 23.75
N ALA A 208 -4.98 7.94 24.04
CA ALA A 208 -6.19 7.63 24.79
C ALA A 208 -6.17 8.22 26.21
N GLN A 209 -5.05 8.08 26.93
CA GLN A 209 -4.86 8.66 28.26
C GLN A 209 -4.90 10.20 28.26
N ALA A 210 -4.56 10.83 27.13
CA ALA A 210 -4.72 12.27 26.94
C ALA A 210 -6.17 12.71 26.64
N GLY A 211 -7.13 11.78 26.64
CA GLY A 211 -8.56 12.05 26.47
C GLY A 211 -9.03 12.05 25.02
N ASN A 212 -8.23 11.55 24.07
CA ASN A 212 -8.64 11.33 22.70
C ASN A 212 -8.64 9.82 22.43
N LEU A 213 -9.80 9.18 22.48
CA LEU A 213 -9.94 7.74 22.30
C LEU A 213 -9.95 7.39 20.80
N PRO A 214 -8.92 6.67 20.29
CA PRO A 214 -8.84 6.25 18.90
C PRO A 214 -9.59 4.94 18.65
N THR A 215 -10.01 4.74 17.41
CA THR A 215 -10.51 3.46 16.89
C THR A 215 -9.59 2.99 15.79
N VAL A 216 -8.95 1.83 15.91
CA VAL A 216 -8.14 1.27 14.82
C VAL A 216 -9.08 0.54 13.88
N THR A 217 -9.22 0.99 12.64
CA THR A 217 -10.15 0.38 11.67
C THR A 217 -9.48 -0.72 10.85
N PHE A 218 -8.22 -0.49 10.49
CA PHE A 218 -7.35 -1.42 9.78
C PHE A 218 -5.96 -1.37 10.39
N SER A 219 -5.30 -2.51 10.49
CA SER A 219 -3.90 -2.59 10.89
C SER A 219 -3.17 -3.70 10.14
N LYS A 220 -1.92 -3.43 9.80
CA LYS A 220 -1.04 -4.38 9.13
C LYS A 220 0.37 -4.27 9.72
N LEU A 221 0.85 -5.38 10.25
CA LEU A 221 2.27 -5.56 10.55
C LEU A 221 3.02 -5.64 9.23
N PHE A 222 4.10 -4.89 9.11
CA PHE A 222 5.00 -4.95 7.97
C PHE A 222 6.44 -5.01 8.42
N LYS A 223 7.26 -5.61 7.57
CA LYS A 223 8.70 -5.55 7.65
C LYS A 223 9.17 -5.08 6.29
N THR A 224 9.92 -3.98 6.24
CA THR A 224 10.64 -3.67 5.00
C THR A 224 11.56 -4.84 4.67
N PRO A 225 11.76 -5.20 3.41
CA PRO A 225 12.10 -6.56 3.01
C PRO A 225 13.25 -7.19 3.83
N GLU A 226 12.93 -8.25 4.56
CA GLU A 226 13.90 -9.28 4.98
C GLU A 226 13.60 -10.65 4.34
N ASP A 227 12.54 -10.81 3.53
CA ASP A 227 12.07 -12.15 3.14
C ASP A 227 12.60 -12.69 1.78
N PRO A 228 12.99 -13.99 1.69
CA PRO A 228 13.81 -14.63 0.64
C PRO A 228 13.42 -14.52 -0.85
N PRO A 229 12.15 -14.38 -1.29
CA PRO A 229 11.87 -14.39 -2.73
C PRO A 229 12.14 -13.04 -3.43
N LEU A 230 12.36 -11.96 -2.69
CA LEU A 230 12.74 -10.65 -3.23
C LEU A 230 14.26 -10.51 -3.45
N TRP A 231 15.06 -11.47 -3.01
CA TRP A 231 16.53 -11.33 -2.94
C TRP A 231 17.24 -11.45 -4.29
N ASP A 232 16.59 -12.05 -5.30
CA ASP A 232 17.17 -12.12 -6.64
C ASP A 232 16.90 -10.83 -7.45
N LYS A 233 15.99 -9.96 -6.99
CA LYS A 233 15.60 -8.71 -7.68
C LYS A 233 15.91 -7.41 -6.92
N LEU A 234 16.02 -7.43 -5.60
CA LEU A 234 16.35 -6.23 -4.82
C LEU A 234 17.87 -6.09 -4.66
N GLN A 235 18.51 -5.37 -5.58
CA GLN A 235 19.84 -4.84 -5.34
C GLN A 235 19.75 -3.78 -4.20
N PHE A 236 20.28 -4.13 -3.03
CA PHE A 236 20.67 -3.23 -1.93
C PHE A 236 19.62 -2.22 -1.37
N ILE A 237 18.58 -2.67 -0.65
CA ILE A 237 18.01 -1.80 0.41
C ILE A 237 19.05 -1.71 1.54
N PRO A 238 19.59 -0.52 1.85
CA PRO A 238 20.55 -0.33 2.94
C PRO A 238 19.98 -0.82 4.28
N GLN A 239 20.83 -1.43 5.12
CA GLN A 239 20.42 -2.00 6.41
C GLN A 239 19.71 -0.98 7.33
N ASP A 240 20.05 0.29 7.20
CA ASP A 240 19.53 1.43 7.93
C ASP A 240 18.17 1.93 7.44
N LEU A 241 17.72 1.52 6.25
CA LEU A 241 16.34 1.69 5.80
C LEU A 241 15.43 0.53 6.22
N ARG A 242 16.00 -0.55 6.80
CA ARG A 242 15.22 -1.70 7.25
C ARG A 242 14.52 -1.39 8.58
N VAL A 243 13.19 -1.45 8.55
CA VAL A 243 12.31 -1.24 9.70
C VAL A 243 11.28 -2.36 9.80
N THR A 244 10.88 -2.66 11.04
CA THR A 244 9.63 -3.39 11.31
C THR A 244 8.62 -2.38 11.82
N GLY A 245 7.38 -2.44 11.38
CA GLY A 245 6.41 -1.43 11.73
C GLY A 245 4.97 -1.87 11.63
N VAL A 246 4.07 -1.00 12.10
CA VAL A 246 2.64 -1.16 11.93
C VAL A 246 2.12 0.00 11.09
N ARG A 247 1.34 -0.34 10.06
CA ARG A 247 0.49 0.60 9.32
C ARG A 247 -0.91 0.45 9.88
N ALA A 248 -1.55 1.55 10.24
CA ALA A 248 -2.88 1.55 10.79
C ALA A 248 -3.73 2.67 10.19
N GLN A 249 -4.98 2.37 9.91
CA GLN A 249 -6.01 3.36 9.69
C GLN A 249 -6.76 3.53 11.00
N ILE A 250 -6.92 4.77 11.44
CA ILE A 250 -7.47 5.12 12.74
C ILE A 250 -8.56 6.16 12.54
N VAL A 251 -9.64 6.05 13.30
CA VAL A 251 -10.72 7.02 13.32
C VAL A 251 -10.90 7.56 14.73
N PHE A 252 -11.09 8.87 14.83
CA PHE A 252 -11.55 9.53 16.04
C PHE A 252 -12.98 10.03 15.80
N SER A 253 -13.93 9.35 16.43
CA SER A 253 -15.35 9.70 16.36
C SER A 253 -15.77 10.50 17.59
N TYR A 254 -16.60 11.51 17.38
CA TYR A 254 -17.12 12.48 18.35
C TYR A 254 -18.66 12.51 18.29
N GLY A 255 -19.29 13.02 19.35
CA GLY A 255 -20.75 13.07 19.46
C GLY A 255 -21.35 11.89 20.22
N ALA A 256 -22.66 11.93 20.43
CA ALA A 256 -23.37 10.94 21.23
C ALA A 256 -23.23 9.53 20.64
N GLY A 257 -22.86 8.55 21.47
CA GLY A 257 -22.64 7.16 21.04
C GLY A 257 -21.22 6.85 20.56
N SER A 258 -20.36 7.87 20.36
CA SER A 258 -18.96 7.67 19.99
C SER A 258 -18.04 7.47 21.21
N PRO A 259 -16.81 6.95 21.03
CA PRO A 259 -15.80 6.91 22.09
C PRO A 259 -15.56 8.28 22.74
N ASN A 260 -15.61 9.37 21.97
CA ASN A 260 -15.35 10.74 22.46
C ASN A 260 -16.64 11.54 22.71
N ALA A 261 -17.65 10.93 23.33
CA ALA A 261 -18.99 11.51 23.50
C ALA A 261 -19.07 12.84 24.28
N SER A 262 -18.03 13.23 25.01
CA SER A 262 -17.98 14.51 25.74
C SER A 262 -17.83 15.74 24.83
N SER A 263 -17.57 15.55 23.54
CA SER A 263 -17.45 16.63 22.56
C SER A 263 -18.21 16.25 21.30
N ALA A 264 -18.92 17.20 20.69
CA ALA A 264 -19.71 16.94 19.48
C ALA A 264 -18.83 16.85 18.22
N THR A 265 -17.77 17.67 18.16
CA THR A 265 -16.84 17.73 17.03
C THR A 265 -15.43 18.05 17.53
N LYS A 266 -14.44 17.86 16.66
CA LYS A 266 -13.05 18.19 16.91
C LYS A 266 -12.40 18.79 15.66
N ASP A 267 -11.51 19.75 15.87
CA ASP A 267 -10.64 20.30 14.83
C ASP A 267 -9.43 19.35 14.59
N PRO A 268 -9.22 18.84 13.37
CA PRO A 268 -8.08 17.98 13.01
C PRO A 268 -6.70 18.57 13.34
N ALA A 269 -6.49 19.88 13.15
CA ALA A 269 -5.22 20.53 13.46
C ALA A 269 -4.95 20.53 14.97
N THR A 270 -5.99 20.80 15.75
CA THR A 270 -5.93 20.73 17.21
C THR A 270 -5.71 19.29 17.69
N LEU A 271 -6.38 18.30 17.08
CA LEU A 271 -6.19 16.90 17.42
C LEU A 271 -4.76 16.43 17.15
N ARG A 272 -4.19 16.78 15.99
CA ARG A 272 -2.78 16.51 15.67
C ARG A 272 -1.85 17.03 16.76
N ASP A 273 -1.98 18.29 17.17
CA ASP A 273 -1.13 18.91 18.19
C ASP A 273 -1.23 18.15 19.54
N GLN A 274 -2.43 17.70 19.89
CA GLN A 274 -2.67 16.89 21.09
C GLN A 274 -2.07 15.49 20.99
N ILE A 275 -2.12 14.85 19.83
CA ILE A 275 -1.49 13.55 19.56
C ILE A 275 0.02 13.65 19.71
N VAL A 276 0.64 14.65 19.07
CA VAL A 276 2.09 14.89 19.20
C VAL A 276 2.46 15.15 20.66
N SER A 277 1.65 15.94 21.37
CA SER A 277 1.90 16.23 22.78
C SER A 277 1.80 14.97 23.66
N ALA A 278 0.85 14.09 23.38
CA ALA A 278 0.64 12.85 24.10
C ALA A 278 1.78 11.84 23.87
N ILE A 279 2.22 11.66 22.62
CA ILE A 279 3.29 10.71 22.27
C ILE A 279 4.64 11.17 22.83
N SER A 280 4.97 12.44 22.59
CA SER A 280 6.28 13.03 22.96
C SER A 280 6.38 13.37 24.45
N GLY A 281 5.25 13.55 25.15
CA GLY A 281 5.20 14.06 26.52
C GLY A 281 5.54 15.55 26.65
N GLN A 282 5.61 16.28 25.54
CA GLN A 282 5.93 17.72 25.50
C GLN A 282 4.77 18.50 24.90
N ALA A 283 4.45 19.66 25.48
CA ALA A 283 3.37 20.48 24.94
C ALA A 283 3.73 21.02 23.54
N VAL A 284 2.88 20.71 22.56
CA VAL A 284 2.99 21.19 21.18
C VAL A 284 1.73 21.99 20.83
N THR A 285 1.93 23.15 20.21
CA THR A 285 0.86 23.94 19.60
C THR A 285 1.40 24.69 18.39
N THR A 286 0.72 24.53 17.26
CA THR A 286 1.05 25.19 15.99
C THR A 286 0.29 26.51 15.81
N GLY A 287 -0.85 26.67 16.51
CA GLY A 287 -1.78 27.77 16.30
C GLY A 287 -2.62 27.65 15.02
N GLU A 288 -2.50 26.53 14.29
CA GLU A 288 -3.33 26.22 13.14
C GLU A 288 -4.72 25.79 13.58
N SER A 289 -5.71 26.00 12.71
CA SER A 289 -7.08 25.57 12.94
C SER A 289 -7.78 25.24 11.63
N ALA A 290 -8.66 24.25 11.68
CA ALA A 290 -9.49 23.81 10.59
C ALA A 290 -10.98 23.75 11.00
N ALA A 291 -11.85 23.50 10.02
CA ALA A 291 -13.24 23.19 10.32
C ALA A 291 -13.33 21.92 11.18
N ALA A 292 -14.04 22.01 12.31
CA ALA A 292 -14.25 20.85 13.18
C ALA A 292 -15.28 19.89 12.57
N CYS A 293 -15.05 18.59 12.77
CA CYS A 293 -15.92 17.51 12.30
C CYS A 293 -16.14 16.47 13.41
N ASP A 294 -17.17 15.65 13.22
CA ASP A 294 -17.54 14.55 14.10
C ASP A 294 -16.71 13.29 13.88
N ARG A 295 -16.10 13.13 12.70
CA ARG A 295 -15.25 11.98 12.36
C ARG A 295 -13.94 12.43 11.72
N ILE A 296 -12.81 12.17 12.38
CA ILE A 296 -11.47 12.46 11.88
C ILE A 296 -10.77 11.14 11.53
N ARG A 297 -10.31 11.02 10.29
CA ARG A 297 -9.50 9.89 9.84
C ARG A 297 -8.03 10.20 10.03
N VAL A 298 -7.26 9.19 10.41
CA VAL A 298 -5.82 9.24 10.59
C VAL A 298 -5.19 8.03 9.95
N TYR A 299 -4.29 8.26 9.00
CA TYR A 299 -3.41 7.21 8.50
C TYR A 299 -2.13 7.28 9.31
N TRP A 300 -1.78 6.17 9.96
CA TRP A 300 -0.80 6.10 11.03
C TRP A 300 0.24 5.04 10.70
N ILE A 301 1.51 5.36 10.92
CA ILE A 301 2.59 4.41 10.79
C ILE A 301 3.54 4.54 11.97
N ALA A 302 3.92 3.39 12.54
CA ALA A 302 4.90 3.26 13.59
C ALA A 302 6.05 2.39 13.07
N GLN A 303 7.25 2.96 12.92
CA GLN A 303 8.45 2.29 12.39
C GLN A 303 9.48 2.11 13.51
N LEU A 304 9.76 0.87 13.86
CA LEU A 304 10.87 0.50 14.73
C LEU A 304 12.15 0.36 13.89
N ARG A 305 13.13 1.22 14.17
CA ARG A 305 14.43 1.25 13.49
C ARG A 305 15.47 0.42 14.24
N GLY A 306 16.52 0.00 13.51
CA GLY A 306 17.63 -0.79 14.07
C GLY A 306 18.45 -0.08 15.15
N ASP A 307 18.32 1.24 15.28
CA ASP A 307 18.94 2.05 16.36
C ASP A 307 18.07 2.14 17.63
N ASN A 308 17.03 1.31 17.75
CA ASN A 308 15.99 1.35 18.79
C ASN A 308 15.16 2.64 18.82
N SER A 309 15.16 3.44 17.77
CA SER A 309 14.20 4.54 17.66
C SER A 309 12.86 4.05 17.11
N LEU A 310 11.78 4.59 17.68
CA LEU A 310 10.43 4.47 17.17
C LEU A 310 10.06 5.78 16.48
N ILE A 311 9.76 5.71 15.19
CA ILE A 311 9.21 6.82 14.42
C ILE A 311 7.72 6.62 14.27
N THR A 312 6.94 7.52 14.86
CA THR A 312 5.50 7.52 14.75
C THR A 312 5.07 8.72 13.91
N SER A 313 4.44 8.47 12.78
CA SER A 313 3.89 9.51 11.93
C SER A 313 2.45 9.24 11.56
N GLY A 314 1.71 10.31 11.31
CA GLY A 314 0.36 10.19 10.78
C GLY A 314 -0.14 11.46 10.13
N ILE A 315 -1.20 11.34 9.35
CA ILE A 315 -1.88 12.44 8.67
C ILE A 315 -3.37 12.39 8.92
N LEU A 316 -3.96 13.54 9.25
CA LEU A 316 -5.31 13.71 9.76
C LEU A 316 -6.16 14.65 8.91
N THR A 317 -7.42 14.28 8.69
CA THR A 317 -8.42 15.06 7.96
C THR A 317 -9.81 14.62 8.39
N CYS A 318 -10.81 15.47 8.13
CA CYS A 318 -12.20 15.08 8.32
C CYS A 318 -12.57 13.95 7.35
N ALA A 319 -13.30 12.95 7.85
CA ALA A 319 -13.66 11.77 7.05
C ALA A 319 -14.38 12.15 5.74
N THR A 320 -15.30 13.10 5.80
CA THR A 320 -16.02 13.60 4.62
C THR A 320 -15.12 14.25 3.57
N ASN A 321 -14.01 14.87 3.99
CA ASN A 321 -13.02 15.44 3.08
C ASN A 321 -12.17 14.34 2.45
N PHE A 322 -11.76 13.34 3.24
CA PHE A 322 -11.06 12.16 2.72
C PHE A 322 -11.90 11.42 1.67
N ASP A 323 -13.15 11.12 1.98
CA ASP A 323 -14.06 10.35 1.12
C ASP A 323 -14.34 11.09 -0.21
N ALA A 324 -14.27 12.42 -0.22
CA ALA A 324 -14.57 13.25 -1.40
C ALA A 324 -13.33 13.65 -2.23
N ASN A 325 -12.10 13.39 -1.75
CA ASN A 325 -10.88 13.89 -2.37
C ASN A 325 -9.87 12.76 -2.63
N GLU A 326 -9.92 12.17 -3.83
CA GLU A 326 -9.03 11.06 -4.23
C GLU A 326 -7.54 11.45 -4.19
N ALA A 327 -7.19 12.68 -4.58
CA ALA A 327 -5.80 13.16 -4.49
C ALA A 327 -5.28 13.19 -3.04
N LEU A 328 -6.16 13.53 -2.08
CA LEU A 328 -5.85 13.44 -0.66
C LEU A 328 -5.68 11.99 -0.20
N GLN A 329 -6.49 11.06 -0.72
CA GLN A 329 -6.35 9.63 -0.42
C GLN A 329 -4.97 9.11 -0.85
N PHE A 330 -4.43 9.55 -2.00
CA PHE A 330 -3.07 9.17 -2.41
C PHE A 330 -1.99 9.70 -1.46
N ALA A 331 -2.08 10.97 -1.03
CA ALA A 331 -1.13 11.50 -0.04
C ALA A 331 -1.15 10.72 1.28
N TYR A 332 -2.31 10.15 1.64
CA TYR A 332 -2.48 9.29 2.81
C TYR A 332 -1.87 7.91 2.58
N GLU A 333 -2.16 7.28 1.44
CA GLU A 333 -1.57 6.01 1.03
C GLU A 333 -0.04 6.09 0.93
N ASP A 334 0.50 7.21 0.44
CA ASP A 334 1.94 7.45 0.38
C ASP A 334 2.58 7.53 1.77
N LEU A 335 1.90 8.15 2.75
CA LEU A 335 2.38 8.13 4.13
C LEU A 335 2.30 6.73 4.73
N LEU A 336 1.19 5.99 4.51
CA LEU A 336 1.10 4.60 4.96
C LEU A 336 2.16 3.73 4.32
N SER A 337 2.62 4.05 3.10
CA SER A 337 3.68 3.28 2.47
C SER A 337 4.92 3.24 3.37
N GLY A 338 5.18 4.31 4.12
CA GLY A 338 6.38 4.49 4.92
C GLY A 338 7.64 4.70 4.06
N THR A 339 7.52 4.66 2.73
CA THR A 339 8.63 4.90 1.79
C THR A 339 9.01 6.37 1.73
N ILE A 340 8.09 7.28 2.09
CA ILE A 340 8.35 8.72 2.08
C ILE A 340 9.11 9.20 3.33
N VAL A 341 9.47 8.31 4.26
CA VAL A 341 10.21 8.63 5.50
C VAL A 341 11.52 7.85 5.53
N ALA A 342 12.64 8.55 5.59
CA ALA A 342 13.97 7.95 5.74
C ALA A 342 14.73 8.53 6.94
N PRO A 343 15.81 7.89 7.41
CA PRO A 343 16.74 8.49 8.36
C PRO A 343 17.31 9.82 7.84
N GLY A 344 17.67 10.73 8.74
CA GLY A 344 18.05 12.11 8.38
C GLY A 344 19.32 12.25 7.53
N ASN A 345 20.11 11.19 7.37
CA ASN A 345 21.28 11.13 6.50
C ASN A 345 20.96 10.62 5.07
N TYR A 346 19.70 10.59 4.67
CA TYR A 346 19.28 10.17 3.33
C TYR A 346 18.69 11.33 2.52
N ASN A 347 19.00 11.38 1.23
CA ASN A 347 18.46 12.33 0.28
C ASN A 347 17.66 11.62 -0.82
N PRO A 348 16.56 12.20 -1.33
CA PRO A 348 15.75 11.62 -2.38
C PRO A 348 16.28 12.06 -3.75
N VAL A 349 17.46 11.59 -4.14
CA VAL A 349 18.19 12.09 -5.33
C VAL A 349 18.46 11.03 -6.39
N ASP A 350 18.37 9.73 -6.07
CA ASP A 350 18.60 8.68 -7.05
C ASP A 350 17.34 8.49 -7.88
N PHE A 351 17.44 8.83 -9.15
CA PHE A 351 16.39 8.69 -10.14
C PHE A 351 16.44 7.28 -10.73
N LYS A 352 15.26 6.67 -10.90
CA LYS A 352 15.09 5.41 -11.59
C LYS A 352 13.92 5.50 -12.54
N CYS A 353 14.13 5.02 -13.76
CA CYS A 353 13.06 4.60 -14.65
C CYS A 353 13.10 3.08 -14.78
N GLU A 354 11.96 2.41 -14.75
CA GLU A 354 11.86 0.98 -15.04
C GLU A 354 10.86 0.76 -16.14
N ASP A 355 11.24 0.03 -17.19
CA ASP A 355 10.25 -0.55 -18.09
C ASP A 355 9.86 -1.96 -17.68
N MET A 356 8.56 -2.23 -17.80
CA MET A 356 7.98 -3.53 -17.58
C MET A 356 7.27 -4.00 -18.85
N ILE A 357 7.60 -5.21 -19.25
CA ILE A 357 6.90 -5.93 -20.31
C ILE A 357 5.95 -6.93 -19.64
N PRO A 358 4.63 -6.84 -19.88
CA PRO A 358 3.65 -7.79 -19.34
C PRO A 358 4.03 -9.23 -19.71
N GLN A 359 4.25 -10.07 -18.70
CA GLN A 359 4.64 -11.47 -18.89
C GLN A 359 3.43 -12.42 -19.01
N SER A 360 2.26 -11.96 -18.59
CA SER A 360 0.97 -12.63 -18.78
C SER A 360 -0.15 -11.59 -18.93
N GLU A 361 -1.31 -12.02 -19.41
CA GLU A 361 -2.46 -11.13 -19.67
C GLU A 361 -3.10 -10.57 -18.38
N ALA A 362 -2.94 -11.24 -17.23
CA ALA A 362 -3.38 -10.75 -15.92
C ALA A 362 -2.92 -11.67 -14.80
N GLY A 363 -2.51 -11.08 -13.68
CA GLY A 363 -2.32 -11.78 -12.42
C GLY A 363 -3.61 -12.46 -11.93
N LYS A 364 -3.50 -13.61 -11.25
CA LYS A 364 -4.66 -14.40 -10.79
C LYS A 364 -4.81 -14.41 -9.28
N VAL A 365 -6.03 -14.19 -8.78
CA VAL A 365 -6.35 -14.25 -7.34
C VAL A 365 -7.62 -15.06 -7.06
N ASP A 366 -7.56 -15.97 -6.10
CA ASP A 366 -8.72 -16.69 -5.57
C ASP A 366 -8.97 -16.23 -4.13
N PHE A 367 -10.14 -15.61 -3.90
CA PHE A 367 -10.64 -15.23 -2.58
C PHE A 367 -11.49 -16.35 -1.98
N LEU A 368 -11.31 -16.61 -0.69
CA LEU A 368 -12.21 -17.42 0.12
C LEU A 368 -12.68 -16.59 1.33
N TRP A 369 -13.96 -16.22 1.33
CA TRP A 369 -14.60 -15.60 2.48
C TRP A 369 -15.13 -16.68 3.43
N VAL A 370 -14.65 -16.67 4.66
CA VAL A 370 -15.14 -17.53 5.75
C VAL A 370 -16.01 -16.66 6.64
N ILE A 371 -17.33 -16.79 6.48
CA ILE A 371 -18.32 -16.00 7.21
C ILE A 371 -18.78 -16.79 8.43
N ASP A 372 -18.64 -16.19 9.60
CA ASP A 372 -19.29 -16.69 10.80
C ASP A 372 -20.80 -16.66 10.62
N ASN A 373 -21.42 -17.85 10.58
CA ASN A 373 -22.84 -18.03 10.35
C ASN A 373 -23.68 -18.02 11.64
N SER A 374 -23.12 -17.58 12.77
CA SER A 374 -23.83 -17.40 14.04
C SER A 374 -24.97 -16.37 13.93
N GLY A 375 -25.94 -16.45 14.85
CA GLY A 375 -27.06 -15.52 14.91
C GLY A 375 -26.72 -14.15 15.51
N SER A 376 -25.59 -14.02 16.22
CA SER A 376 -25.11 -12.74 16.75
C SER A 376 -24.57 -11.85 15.65
N MET A 377 -24.01 -12.44 14.59
CA MET A 377 -23.49 -11.78 13.40
C MET A 377 -24.53 -11.16 12.47
N ALA A 378 -25.82 -11.14 12.83
CA ALA A 378 -26.89 -10.75 11.90
C ALA A 378 -26.74 -9.31 11.40
N ASP A 379 -26.37 -8.37 12.27
CA ASP A 379 -26.19 -6.96 11.92
C ASP A 379 -24.85 -6.76 11.18
N GLU A 380 -23.79 -7.42 11.62
CA GLU A 380 -22.45 -7.41 11.02
C GLU A 380 -22.48 -8.00 9.60
N GLN A 381 -23.16 -9.12 9.38
CA GLN A 381 -23.35 -9.72 8.06
C GLN A 381 -24.13 -8.81 7.11
N ASN A 382 -25.13 -8.07 7.60
CA ASN A 382 -25.80 -7.06 6.79
C ASN A 382 -24.81 -5.94 6.38
N ASN A 383 -23.93 -5.51 7.28
CA ASN A 383 -22.89 -4.53 6.98
C ASN A 383 -21.86 -5.07 5.96
N VAL A 384 -21.47 -6.34 6.07
CA VAL A 384 -20.64 -7.04 5.09
C VAL A 384 -21.34 -7.11 3.74
N ALA A 385 -22.63 -7.43 3.70
CA ALA A 385 -23.44 -7.53 2.49
C ALA A 385 -23.62 -6.18 1.77
N VAL A 386 -23.76 -5.08 2.52
CA VAL A 386 -23.76 -3.72 1.96
C VAL A 386 -22.39 -3.39 1.36
N THR A 387 -21.32 -3.75 2.07
CA THR A 387 -19.95 -3.48 1.62
C THR A 387 -19.54 -4.36 0.44
N ALA A 388 -20.10 -5.57 0.33
CA ALA A 388 -19.88 -6.51 -0.76
C ALA A 388 -20.09 -5.88 -2.15
N GLN A 389 -21.05 -4.95 -2.27
CA GLN A 389 -21.27 -4.25 -3.53
C GLN A 389 -20.06 -3.42 -3.96
N LYS A 390 -19.48 -2.66 -3.03
CA LYS A 390 -18.27 -1.85 -3.28
C LYS A 390 -17.07 -2.75 -3.53
N PHE A 391 -16.94 -3.83 -2.76
CA PHE A 391 -15.92 -4.85 -2.96
C PHE A 391 -15.91 -5.39 -4.39
N MET A 392 -17.09 -5.79 -4.90
CA MET A 392 -17.20 -6.33 -6.26
C MET A 392 -16.97 -5.27 -7.34
N GLN A 393 -17.29 -4.00 -7.08
CA GLN A 393 -16.99 -2.89 -7.99
C GLN A 393 -15.47 -2.66 -8.11
N THR A 394 -14.74 -2.69 -6.99
CA THR A 394 -13.28 -2.53 -6.98
C THR A 394 -12.60 -3.68 -7.73
N LEU A 395 -13.04 -4.93 -7.49
CA LEU A 395 -12.54 -6.08 -8.24
C LEU A 395 -12.86 -6.01 -9.73
N ALA A 396 -14.08 -5.60 -10.10
CA ALA A 396 -14.48 -5.46 -11.50
C ALA A 396 -13.74 -4.33 -12.22
N ALA A 397 -13.23 -3.33 -11.50
CA ALA A 397 -12.40 -2.26 -12.06
C ALA A 397 -10.91 -2.64 -12.18
N SER A 398 -10.45 -3.68 -11.47
CA SER A 398 -9.06 -4.14 -11.52
C SER A 398 -8.78 -5.01 -12.75
N GLU A 399 -7.54 -5.03 -13.22
CA GLU A 399 -7.11 -5.93 -14.31
C GLU A 399 -6.88 -7.38 -13.87
N VAL A 400 -7.01 -7.69 -12.57
CA VAL A 400 -6.69 -9.03 -12.04
C VAL A 400 -7.79 -10.03 -12.38
N ASP A 401 -7.40 -11.23 -12.83
CA ASP A 401 -8.30 -12.38 -13.01
C ASP A 401 -8.67 -12.95 -11.64
N TRP A 402 -9.76 -12.42 -11.06
CA TRP A 402 -10.24 -12.79 -9.74
C TRP A 402 -11.30 -13.89 -9.76
N ARG A 403 -11.33 -14.67 -8.67
CA ARG A 403 -12.43 -15.58 -8.33
C ARG A 403 -12.78 -15.44 -6.87
N LEU A 404 -14.05 -15.60 -6.50
CA LEU A 404 -14.52 -15.46 -5.13
C LEU A 404 -15.38 -16.64 -4.70
N GLY A 405 -14.93 -17.36 -3.68
CA GLY A 405 -15.70 -18.37 -2.98
C GLY A 405 -16.16 -17.85 -1.62
N VAL A 406 -17.30 -18.35 -1.15
CA VAL A 406 -17.80 -18.12 0.22
C VAL A 406 -17.99 -19.46 0.90
N THR A 407 -17.66 -19.52 2.19
CA THR A 407 -17.87 -20.66 3.08
C THR A 407 -18.30 -20.14 4.46
N THR A 408 -18.74 -21.04 5.33
CA THR A 408 -19.09 -20.72 6.72
C THR A 408 -18.07 -21.25 7.72
N THR A 409 -18.13 -20.78 8.96
CA THR A 409 -17.34 -21.29 10.10
C THR A 409 -17.68 -22.72 10.52
N GLU A 410 -18.74 -23.31 9.97
CA GLU A 410 -19.17 -24.69 10.24
C GLU A 410 -18.71 -25.71 9.19
N SER A 411 -18.10 -25.26 8.11
CA SER A 411 -17.71 -26.12 6.97
C SER A 411 -16.61 -27.14 7.32
N TYR A 412 -15.92 -26.99 8.46
CA TYR A 412 -15.00 -27.99 9.01
C TYR A 412 -15.64 -29.38 9.19
N GLY A 413 -16.96 -29.45 9.38
CA GLY A 413 -17.70 -30.70 9.54
C GLY A 413 -17.52 -31.67 8.36
N ILE A 414 -17.13 -31.15 7.19
CA ILE A 414 -16.87 -31.92 5.96
C ILE A 414 -15.57 -32.74 6.05
N ALA A 415 -14.59 -32.34 6.88
CA ALA A 415 -13.32 -33.07 7.03
C ALA A 415 -13.43 -34.32 7.93
N GLY A 416 -14.37 -34.33 8.87
CA GLY A 416 -14.39 -35.33 9.95
C GLY A 416 -14.94 -36.71 9.60
N GLY A 417 -15.59 -36.89 8.44
CA GLY A 417 -16.30 -38.15 8.12
C GLY A 417 -17.35 -38.54 9.18
N LEU A 418 -17.70 -37.60 10.07
CA LEU A 418 -18.79 -37.74 11.02
C LEU A 418 -20.05 -37.98 10.17
N PRO A 419 -20.97 -38.88 10.58
CA PRO A 419 -22.28 -38.91 9.96
C PRO A 419 -22.83 -37.49 10.05
N LEU A 420 -22.96 -36.82 8.90
CA LEU A 420 -23.52 -35.48 8.76
C LEU A 420 -24.88 -35.54 9.45
N GLY A 421 -24.93 -35.03 10.67
CA GLY A 421 -26.03 -35.28 11.56
C GLY A 421 -26.50 -33.96 12.11
N THR A 422 -27.33 -33.25 11.35
CA THR A 422 -28.11 -32.04 11.69
C THR A 422 -27.47 -30.63 11.61
N PRO A 423 -26.14 -30.37 11.79
CA PRO A 423 -25.59 -29.00 11.63
C PRO A 423 -25.51 -28.43 10.22
N LEU A 424 -25.18 -29.24 9.20
CA LEU A 424 -24.92 -28.75 7.83
C LEU A 424 -26.15 -28.81 6.91
N ASP A 425 -27.28 -29.34 7.39
CA ASP A 425 -28.54 -29.43 6.63
C ASP A 425 -29.31 -28.10 6.58
N HIS A 426 -28.81 -27.04 7.24
CA HIS A 426 -29.47 -25.74 7.36
C HIS A 426 -28.95 -24.69 6.39
N ASP A 427 -27.85 -24.96 5.69
CA ASP A 427 -27.35 -24.14 4.61
C ASP A 427 -27.53 -24.86 3.27
N GLU A 428 -28.66 -24.62 2.62
CA GLU A 428 -28.99 -25.26 1.33
C GLU A 428 -28.00 -24.91 0.21
N LEU A 429 -27.24 -23.82 0.37
CA LEU A 429 -26.22 -23.40 -0.60
C LEU A 429 -24.90 -24.14 -0.39
N LEU A 430 -24.66 -24.78 0.75
CA LEU A 430 -23.37 -25.39 1.07
C LEU A 430 -23.13 -26.68 0.28
N ASP A 431 -22.12 -26.67 -0.59
CA ASP A 431 -21.67 -27.86 -1.32
C ASP A 431 -20.93 -28.81 -0.37
N GLN A 432 -21.55 -29.96 -0.09
CA GLN A 432 -21.04 -30.94 0.89
C GLN A 432 -19.70 -31.60 0.49
N ALA A 433 -19.26 -31.47 -0.76
CA ALA A 433 -17.98 -32.04 -1.20
C ALA A 433 -16.81 -31.07 -0.99
N THR A 434 -17.07 -29.76 -1.11
CA THR A 434 -16.03 -28.72 -1.11
C THR A 434 -16.13 -27.76 0.07
N GLY A 435 -17.34 -27.56 0.60
CA GLY A 435 -17.67 -26.53 1.58
C GLY A 435 -17.84 -25.13 1.00
N LEU A 436 -17.83 -24.98 -0.33
CA LEU A 436 -18.19 -23.70 -0.96
C LEU A 436 -19.71 -23.53 -0.97
N ARG A 437 -20.18 -22.30 -0.80
CA ARG A 437 -21.59 -21.94 -0.97
C ARG A 437 -21.92 -21.70 -2.45
N GLY A 438 -23.15 -22.03 -2.82
CA GLY A 438 -23.76 -21.68 -4.09
C GLY A 438 -23.14 -22.40 -5.28
N VAL A 439 -22.75 -21.64 -6.31
CA VAL A 439 -22.24 -22.19 -7.58
C VAL A 439 -20.74 -22.49 -7.56
N GLY A 440 -20.09 -22.30 -6.42
CA GLY A 440 -18.64 -22.39 -6.24
C GLY A 440 -17.99 -21.00 -6.25
N PHE A 441 -16.84 -20.89 -6.90
CA PHE A 441 -16.16 -19.62 -7.12
C PHE A 441 -16.89 -18.76 -8.15
N LEU A 442 -17.37 -17.59 -7.71
CA LEU A 442 -17.86 -16.51 -8.56
C LEU A 442 -16.71 -15.90 -9.37
N THR A 443 -17.02 -15.44 -10.58
CA THR A 443 -16.09 -14.92 -11.58
C THR A 443 -16.61 -13.60 -12.16
N PRO A 444 -15.76 -12.80 -12.84
CA PRO A 444 -16.20 -11.58 -13.53
C PRO A 444 -17.27 -11.81 -14.59
N THR A 445 -17.36 -13.03 -15.13
CA THR A 445 -18.28 -13.40 -16.21
C THR A 445 -19.64 -13.90 -15.72
N ASP A 446 -19.79 -14.14 -14.41
CA ASP A 446 -21.07 -14.60 -13.87
C ASP A 446 -22.11 -13.49 -13.91
N VAL A 447 -23.31 -13.84 -14.40
CA VAL A 447 -24.45 -12.93 -14.39
C VAL A 447 -24.81 -12.64 -12.93
N ASP A 448 -24.94 -11.36 -12.59
CA ASP A 448 -25.30 -10.89 -11.25
C ASP A 448 -24.35 -11.37 -10.13
N ALA A 449 -23.04 -11.54 -10.42
CA ALA A 449 -22.03 -11.96 -9.43
C ALA A 449 -22.10 -11.16 -8.12
N THR A 450 -22.35 -9.86 -8.19
CA THR A 450 -22.55 -9.01 -7.00
C THR A 450 -23.76 -9.44 -6.18
N ALA A 451 -24.89 -9.73 -6.82
CA ALA A 451 -26.10 -10.17 -6.10
C ALA A 451 -25.91 -11.56 -5.48
N LEU A 452 -25.22 -12.47 -6.18
CA LEU A 452 -24.85 -13.78 -5.64
C LEU A 452 -23.93 -13.64 -4.43
N PHE A 453 -22.90 -12.81 -4.50
CA PHE A 453 -22.01 -12.57 -3.36
C PHE A 453 -22.77 -11.99 -2.17
N THR A 454 -23.61 -10.97 -2.39
CA THR A 454 -24.49 -10.41 -1.36
C THR A 454 -25.37 -11.50 -0.73
N GLN A 455 -26.00 -12.37 -1.53
CA GLN A 455 -26.77 -13.50 -1.01
C GLN A 455 -25.92 -14.45 -0.15
N TYR A 456 -24.68 -14.73 -0.58
CA TYR A 456 -23.82 -15.69 0.09
C TYR A 456 -23.28 -15.18 1.44
N VAL A 457 -23.36 -13.89 1.73
CA VAL A 457 -22.87 -13.29 2.99
C VAL A 457 -23.98 -12.71 3.87
N THR A 458 -25.20 -12.56 3.36
CA THR A 458 -26.33 -11.99 4.11
C THR A 458 -26.91 -13.02 5.08
N PHE A 459 -27.25 -12.59 6.31
CA PHE A 459 -27.92 -13.43 7.30
C PHE A 459 -29.36 -13.80 6.90
N ASP A 460 -29.77 -15.05 7.11
CA ASP A 460 -31.18 -15.41 6.97
C ASP A 460 -31.96 -15.10 8.24
N GLN A 461 -32.82 -14.08 8.20
CA GLN A 461 -33.71 -13.73 9.31
C GLN A 461 -34.67 -14.88 9.71
N GLY A 462 -34.87 -15.86 8.83
CA GLY A 462 -35.56 -17.11 9.12
C GLY A 462 -34.86 -18.00 10.16
N CYS A 463 -33.54 -17.87 10.35
CA CYS A 463 -32.77 -18.61 11.36
C CYS A 463 -33.18 -18.29 12.80
N LEU A 464 -33.77 -17.11 13.04
CA LEU A 464 -34.26 -16.70 14.35
C LEU A 464 -35.69 -17.18 14.63
N LYS A 465 -36.36 -17.82 13.65
CA LYS A 465 -37.74 -18.28 13.81
C LYS A 465 -37.77 -19.56 14.62
N THR A 466 -38.66 -19.58 15.61
CA THR A 466 -38.97 -20.77 16.40
C THR A 466 -40.41 -21.20 16.18
N ASP A 467 -40.66 -22.51 16.28
CA ASP A 467 -42.01 -23.06 16.31
C ASP A 467 -42.70 -22.71 17.64
N SER A 468 -43.98 -23.08 17.77
CA SER A 468 -44.76 -22.83 18.98
C SER A 468 -44.19 -23.48 20.26
N ASN A 469 -43.19 -24.36 20.14
CA ASN A 469 -42.50 -25.02 21.24
C ASN A 469 -41.11 -24.43 21.52
N GLY A 470 -40.70 -23.38 20.81
CA GLY A 470 -39.36 -22.79 20.93
C GLY A 470 -38.28 -23.54 20.14
N THR A 471 -38.66 -24.44 19.24
CA THR A 471 -37.73 -25.19 18.39
C THR A 471 -37.34 -24.34 17.18
N PRO A 472 -36.06 -24.14 16.86
CA PRO A 472 -35.66 -23.44 15.64
C PRO A 472 -36.28 -24.08 14.40
N ILE A 473 -36.86 -23.26 13.52
CA ILE A 473 -37.37 -23.69 12.21
C ILE A 473 -36.29 -23.35 11.18
N ALA A 474 -35.84 -24.34 10.40
CA ALA A 474 -34.94 -24.10 9.29
C ALA A 474 -35.62 -23.19 8.25
N PRO A 475 -34.97 -22.11 7.77
CA PRO A 475 -35.51 -21.32 6.67
C PRO A 475 -35.62 -22.14 5.39
N GLU A 476 -36.65 -21.87 4.57
CA GLU A 476 -36.77 -22.34 3.18
C GLU A 476 -36.23 -21.22 2.26
N ASP A 477 -35.37 -21.55 1.29
CA ASP A 477 -34.82 -20.66 0.22
C ASP A 477 -33.74 -19.62 0.61
N SER A 478 -32.88 -19.98 1.58
CA SER A 478 -31.43 -19.75 1.73
C SER A 478 -30.77 -18.33 1.74
N ASN A 479 -30.32 -17.95 2.93
CA ASN A 479 -29.23 -17.00 3.26
C ASN A 479 -28.32 -17.65 4.36
N VAL A 480 -27.29 -16.99 4.91
CA VAL A 480 -26.38 -17.58 5.92
C VAL A 480 -27.14 -18.00 7.20
N CYS A 481 -26.97 -19.25 7.64
CA CYS A 481 -27.59 -19.81 8.85
C CYS A 481 -26.66 -20.81 9.55
N GLY A 482 -26.51 -20.75 10.87
CA GLY A 482 -25.60 -21.63 11.63
C GLY A 482 -26.06 -21.95 13.04
N PHE A 483 -25.44 -22.97 13.63
CA PHE A 483 -25.73 -23.44 15.00
C PHE A 483 -24.83 -22.81 16.07
N GLY A 484 -24.00 -21.83 15.69
CA GLY A 484 -23.08 -21.15 16.58
C GLY A 484 -21.83 -21.98 16.91
N TRP A 485 -21.33 -22.77 15.96
CA TRP A 485 -19.97 -23.31 16.02
C TRP A 485 -19.04 -22.50 15.13
N GLU A 486 -18.03 -21.89 15.72
CA GLU A 486 -17.27 -20.81 15.07
C GLU A 486 -15.83 -21.26 14.79
N GLU A 487 -15.69 -22.40 14.11
CA GLU A 487 -14.39 -22.95 13.69
C GLU A 487 -13.94 -22.36 12.35
N GLY A 488 -13.75 -21.03 12.29
CA GLY A 488 -13.39 -20.33 11.04
C GLY A 488 -12.02 -20.72 10.48
N LEU A 489 -11.00 -20.84 11.34
CA LEU A 489 -9.65 -21.25 10.92
C LEU A 489 -9.60 -22.70 10.40
N GLU A 490 -10.36 -23.61 11.01
CA GLU A 490 -10.43 -24.98 10.53
C GLU A 490 -11.23 -25.05 9.23
N SER A 491 -12.39 -24.40 9.17
CA SER A 491 -13.28 -24.41 8.00
C SER A 491 -12.58 -23.86 6.76
N GLY A 492 -11.92 -22.71 6.87
CA GLY A 492 -11.18 -22.13 5.74
C GLY A 492 -10.07 -23.07 5.24
N ALA A 493 -9.31 -23.69 6.14
CA ALA A 493 -8.23 -24.61 5.74
C ALA A 493 -8.78 -25.87 5.06
N VAL A 494 -9.85 -26.47 5.61
CA VAL A 494 -10.52 -27.64 5.03
C VAL A 494 -11.06 -27.34 3.63
N VAL A 495 -11.72 -26.20 3.44
CA VAL A 495 -12.28 -25.81 2.14
C VAL A 495 -11.18 -25.61 1.11
N LEU A 496 -10.08 -24.94 1.46
CA LEU A 496 -8.92 -24.82 0.57
C LEU A 496 -8.34 -26.19 0.19
N GLU A 497 -8.18 -27.10 1.14
CA GLU A 497 -7.67 -28.45 0.87
C GLU A 497 -8.57 -29.26 -0.07
N ARG A 498 -9.90 -29.16 0.12
CA ARG A 498 -10.89 -29.84 -0.73
C ARG A 498 -10.93 -29.26 -2.13
N THR A 499 -10.93 -27.93 -2.25
CA THR A 499 -10.97 -27.23 -3.54
C THR A 499 -9.69 -27.40 -4.35
N LEU A 500 -8.54 -27.65 -3.71
CA LEU A 500 -7.28 -27.99 -4.39
C LEU A 500 -7.34 -29.32 -5.16
N ILE A 501 -8.08 -30.31 -4.65
CA ILE A 501 -8.19 -31.64 -5.24
C ILE A 501 -9.49 -31.84 -6.05
N GLU A 502 -10.32 -30.81 -6.16
CA GLU A 502 -11.58 -30.85 -6.89
C GLU A 502 -11.38 -30.92 -8.42
N THR A 503 -12.35 -31.51 -9.10
CA THR A 503 -12.38 -31.72 -10.56
C THR A 503 -13.34 -30.78 -11.28
N ARG A 504 -14.40 -30.31 -10.61
CA ARG A 504 -15.36 -29.33 -11.13
C ARG A 504 -14.67 -27.96 -11.25
N ALA A 505 -14.59 -27.42 -12.46
CA ALA A 505 -13.85 -26.19 -12.74
C ALA A 505 -14.32 -24.98 -11.91
N SER A 506 -15.63 -24.87 -11.62
CA SER A 506 -16.17 -23.79 -10.80
C SER A 506 -15.87 -23.92 -9.30
N HIS A 507 -15.44 -25.08 -8.82
CA HIS A 507 -15.14 -25.33 -7.40
C HIS A 507 -13.66 -25.63 -7.17
N LYS A 508 -12.86 -25.66 -8.23
CA LYS A 508 -11.45 -25.99 -8.18
C LYS A 508 -10.63 -24.72 -7.96
N LEU A 509 -9.81 -24.74 -6.92
CA LEU A 509 -8.84 -23.68 -6.65
C LEU A 509 -7.74 -23.69 -7.73
N ARG A 510 -7.34 -22.53 -8.22
CA ARG A 510 -6.30 -22.43 -9.23
C ARG A 510 -4.92 -22.70 -8.60
N ALA A 511 -4.08 -23.41 -9.34
CA ALA A 511 -2.74 -23.74 -8.86
C ALA A 511 -1.78 -22.54 -8.96
N ASP A 512 -2.03 -21.67 -9.94
CA ASP A 512 -1.27 -20.48 -10.32
C ASP A 512 -1.86 -19.17 -9.75
N SER A 513 -2.91 -19.23 -8.92
CA SER A 513 -3.47 -18.06 -8.26
C SER A 513 -2.78 -17.74 -6.93
N LYS A 514 -2.76 -16.46 -6.57
CA LYS A 514 -2.63 -16.03 -5.19
C LYS A 514 -3.90 -16.40 -4.43
N ARG A 515 -3.75 -16.97 -3.23
CA ARG A 515 -4.87 -17.46 -2.43
C ARG A 515 -5.06 -16.56 -1.23
N ILE A 516 -6.22 -15.92 -1.14
CA ILE A 516 -6.56 -14.98 -0.07
C ILE A 516 -7.72 -15.58 0.72
N VAL A 517 -7.58 -15.64 2.05
CA VAL A 517 -8.63 -16.10 2.97
C VAL A 517 -9.03 -14.95 3.85
N ILE A 518 -10.32 -14.64 3.93
CA ILE A 518 -10.85 -13.55 4.75
C ILE A 518 -11.79 -14.17 5.79
N TRP A 519 -11.40 -14.14 7.06
CA TRP A 519 -12.27 -14.56 8.16
C TRP A 519 -13.05 -13.37 8.70
N VAL A 520 -14.36 -13.54 8.87
CA VAL A 520 -15.25 -12.53 9.41
C VAL A 520 -16.04 -13.14 10.56
N SER A 521 -15.78 -12.70 11.79
CA SER A 521 -16.40 -13.28 13.00
C SER A 521 -16.42 -12.25 14.14
N ASP A 522 -17.50 -12.25 14.91
CA ASP A 522 -17.66 -11.50 16.15
C ASP A 522 -17.18 -12.31 17.37
N GLU A 523 -16.65 -13.52 17.17
CA GLU A 523 -16.23 -14.40 18.25
C GLU A 523 -14.82 -14.97 18.02
N GLU A 524 -14.26 -15.54 19.09
CA GLU A 524 -12.99 -16.26 18.99
C GLU A 524 -13.19 -17.65 18.38
N VAL A 525 -12.16 -18.18 17.70
CA VAL A 525 -12.21 -19.52 17.09
C VAL A 525 -12.52 -20.59 18.13
N GLN A 526 -13.41 -21.49 17.76
CA GLN A 526 -13.88 -22.54 18.65
C GLN A 526 -12.77 -23.46 19.18
N ALA A 527 -11.66 -23.63 18.46
CA ALA A 527 -10.50 -24.41 18.89
C ALA A 527 -9.80 -23.89 20.16
N VAL A 528 -9.96 -22.60 20.50
CA VAL A 528 -9.41 -22.01 21.74
C VAL A 528 -10.48 -21.72 22.80
N LYS A 529 -11.75 -22.04 22.51
CA LYS A 529 -12.84 -21.93 23.48
C LYS A 529 -12.80 -23.07 24.50
N LEU A 530 -13.16 -22.75 25.73
CA LEU A 530 -13.38 -23.71 26.81
C LEU A 530 -14.76 -24.37 26.65
N ASP A 531 -14.99 -25.48 27.35
CA ASP A 531 -16.22 -26.29 27.26
C ASP A 531 -17.54 -25.52 27.50
N ASN A 532 -17.48 -24.32 28.07
CA ASN A 532 -18.63 -23.43 28.29
C ASN A 532 -18.98 -22.53 27.09
N LYS A 533 -18.28 -22.66 25.95
CA LYS A 533 -18.52 -22.02 24.65
C LYS A 533 -18.41 -20.48 24.59
N ILE A 534 -18.19 -19.80 25.71
CA ILE A 534 -18.07 -18.34 25.77
C ILE A 534 -16.66 -17.91 26.17
N ASP A 535 -16.02 -18.62 27.11
CA ASP A 535 -14.66 -18.27 27.54
C ASP A 535 -13.63 -18.89 26.60
N SER A 536 -12.64 -18.11 26.18
CA SER A 536 -11.47 -18.58 25.44
C SER A 536 -10.23 -18.65 26.33
N ILE A 537 -9.30 -19.55 25.97
CA ILE A 537 -7.95 -19.50 26.54
C ILE A 537 -7.24 -18.27 25.96
N GLY A 538 -6.48 -17.56 26.77
CA GLY A 538 -5.66 -16.44 26.27
C GLY A 538 -4.30 -16.92 25.73
N SER A 539 -3.61 -16.03 25.04
CA SER A 539 -2.24 -16.24 24.53
C SER A 539 -1.17 -16.63 25.55
N SER A 540 -1.45 -16.46 26.85
CA SER A 540 -0.57 -16.92 27.94
C SER A 540 -0.78 -18.39 28.32
N ASP A 541 -1.83 -19.05 27.84
CA ASP A 541 -2.09 -20.46 28.10
C ASP A 541 -1.06 -21.36 27.36
N PRO A 542 -0.46 -22.37 28.01
CA PRO A 542 0.54 -23.24 27.39
C PRO A 542 0.07 -23.99 26.13
N ARG A 543 -1.24 -24.13 25.91
CA ARG A 543 -1.82 -24.77 24.71
C ARG A 543 -1.79 -23.85 23.49
N TRP A 544 -1.84 -22.54 23.70
CA TRP A 544 -1.99 -21.54 22.64
C TRP A 544 -0.95 -21.68 21.52
N PRO A 545 0.37 -21.79 21.79
CA PRO A 545 1.37 -21.86 20.71
C PRO A 545 1.22 -23.11 19.83
N GLY A 546 0.74 -24.22 20.40
CA GLY A 546 0.52 -25.45 19.65
C GLY A 546 -0.70 -25.37 18.72
N ILE A 547 -1.78 -24.76 19.19
CA ILE A 547 -3.02 -24.59 18.41
C ILE A 547 -2.79 -23.58 17.28
N ILE A 548 -2.36 -22.36 17.63
CA ILE A 548 -2.19 -21.29 16.64
C ILE A 548 -1.03 -21.59 15.68
N GLY A 549 0.09 -22.13 16.19
CA GLY A 549 1.21 -22.56 15.35
C GLY A 549 0.83 -23.65 14.34
N GLY A 550 -0.14 -24.50 14.69
CA GLY A 550 -0.72 -25.48 13.76
C GLY A 550 -1.45 -24.83 12.59
N TYR A 551 -2.34 -23.87 12.86
CA TYR A 551 -3.05 -23.12 11.82
C TYR A 551 -2.11 -22.29 10.95
N ILE A 552 -1.15 -21.57 11.55
CA ILE A 552 -0.13 -20.82 10.80
C ILE A 552 0.60 -21.75 9.82
N SER A 553 1.06 -22.91 10.29
CA SER A 553 1.77 -23.87 9.45
C SER A 553 0.90 -24.41 8.32
N ARG A 554 -0.39 -24.66 8.59
CA ARG A 554 -1.35 -25.18 7.62
C ARG A 554 -1.66 -24.17 6.52
N TYR A 555 -1.96 -22.92 6.86
CA TYR A 555 -2.23 -21.87 5.88
C TYR A 555 -1.00 -21.50 5.04
N LYS A 556 0.20 -21.49 5.65
CA LYS A 556 1.46 -21.35 4.89
C LYS A 556 1.69 -22.50 3.91
N ALA A 557 1.41 -23.74 4.30
CA ALA A 557 1.52 -24.89 3.40
C ALA A 557 0.52 -24.84 2.23
N LEU A 558 -0.61 -24.16 2.42
CA LEU A 558 -1.59 -23.89 1.37
C LEU A 558 -1.24 -22.67 0.51
N SER A 559 -0.12 -21.98 0.78
CA SER A 559 0.25 -20.71 0.16
C SER A 559 -0.89 -19.67 0.23
N ALA A 560 -1.60 -19.65 1.35
CA ALA A 560 -2.74 -18.78 1.57
C ALA A 560 -2.36 -17.63 2.53
N ILE A 561 -2.75 -16.42 2.15
CA ILE A 561 -2.60 -15.20 2.94
C ILE A 561 -3.92 -14.93 3.65
N GLY A 562 -3.86 -14.77 4.97
CA GLY A 562 -5.01 -14.63 5.84
C GLY A 562 -5.31 -13.19 6.20
N PHE A 563 -6.57 -12.79 6.09
CA PHE A 563 -7.09 -11.50 6.58
C PHE A 563 -8.18 -11.76 7.60
N ALA A 564 -8.20 -10.97 8.66
CA ALA A 564 -9.19 -11.11 9.74
C ALA A 564 -10.01 -9.83 9.88
N ILE A 565 -11.34 -9.94 9.87
CA ILE A 565 -12.27 -8.87 10.25
C ILE A 565 -12.97 -9.35 11.52
N VAL A 566 -12.45 -8.95 12.67
CA VAL A 566 -12.84 -9.51 13.97
C VAL A 566 -13.01 -8.44 15.03
N GLY A 567 -13.55 -8.80 16.20
CA GLY A 567 -13.63 -7.88 17.33
C GLY A 567 -12.24 -7.48 17.84
N ASP A 568 -12.15 -6.29 18.44
CA ASP A 568 -10.93 -5.74 19.01
C ASP A 568 -10.78 -6.08 20.50
N VAL A 569 -9.77 -5.48 21.15
CA VAL A 569 -9.47 -5.71 22.57
C VAL A 569 -10.58 -5.24 23.53
N GLY A 570 -11.64 -4.60 23.04
CA GLY A 570 -12.82 -4.20 23.80
C GLY A 570 -12.71 -2.83 24.49
N ASN A 571 -13.87 -2.23 24.78
CA ASN A 571 -13.99 -0.87 25.32
C ASN A 571 -13.19 -0.60 26.60
N GLU A 572 -13.03 -1.60 27.47
CA GLU A 572 -12.27 -1.47 28.73
C GLU A 572 -10.76 -1.31 28.52
N PHE A 573 -10.25 -1.73 27.36
CA PHE A 573 -8.85 -1.57 26.94
C PHE A 573 -8.69 -0.52 25.83
N GLY A 574 -9.72 0.29 25.58
CA GLY A 574 -9.70 1.36 24.58
C GLY A 574 -10.06 0.92 23.17
N GLY A 575 -10.61 -0.28 23.00
CA GLY A 575 -11.28 -0.71 21.77
C GLY A 575 -12.66 -0.06 21.58
N VAL A 576 -13.29 -0.32 20.44
CA VAL A 576 -14.66 0.09 20.11
C VAL A 576 -15.66 -1.04 20.19
N CYS A 577 -15.20 -2.29 20.14
CA CYS A 577 -16.11 -3.41 20.27
C CYS A 577 -16.70 -3.46 21.67
N GLN A 578 -18.03 -3.47 21.74
CA GLN A 578 -18.71 -3.84 22.97
C GLN A 578 -18.46 -5.34 23.18
N GLY A 579 -17.91 -5.70 24.34
CA GLY A 579 -17.72 -7.12 24.66
C GLY A 579 -19.06 -7.84 24.75
N LEU A 580 -19.13 -9.07 24.22
CA LEU A 580 -20.32 -9.90 24.35
C LEU A 580 -20.63 -10.14 25.83
N PRO A 581 -21.83 -9.80 26.35
CA PRO A 581 -22.15 -9.99 27.75
C PRO A 581 -22.24 -11.47 28.11
N ALA A 582 -21.73 -11.84 29.30
CA ALA A 582 -21.54 -13.21 29.78
C ALA A 582 -22.82 -14.07 29.99
N THR A 583 -24.00 -13.62 29.54
CA THR A 583 -25.27 -14.34 29.72
C THR A 583 -26.13 -14.30 28.45
N GLY A 584 -26.18 -15.46 27.77
CA GLY A 584 -27.29 -16.01 26.95
C GLY A 584 -28.07 -15.09 26.00
N SER A 585 -27.98 -15.38 24.69
CA SER A 585 -28.75 -14.77 23.59
C SER A 585 -28.47 -13.28 23.35
N ALA A 586 -27.28 -12.80 23.68
CA ALA A 586 -26.84 -11.48 23.26
C ALA A 586 -26.50 -11.50 21.76
N ILE A 587 -27.06 -10.54 21.03
CA ILE A 587 -26.96 -10.36 19.57
C ILE A 587 -26.22 -9.06 19.22
N VAL A 588 -25.43 -8.52 20.16
CA VAL A 588 -24.76 -7.22 20.01
C VAL A 588 -23.39 -7.27 20.68
N GLY A 589 -22.35 -6.99 19.90
CA GLY A 589 -20.95 -6.90 20.35
C GLY A 589 -20.03 -7.87 19.62
N ALA A 590 -18.74 -7.83 19.94
CA ALA A 590 -17.76 -8.80 19.44
C ALA A 590 -16.68 -9.08 20.48
N GLN A 591 -16.21 -10.34 20.54
CA GLN A 591 -15.04 -10.75 21.29
C GLN A 591 -13.76 -10.42 20.52
N TYR A 592 -12.66 -10.27 21.25
CA TYR A 592 -11.34 -10.14 20.63
C TYR A 592 -10.98 -11.44 19.89
N GLY A 593 -10.92 -11.38 18.55
CA GLY A 593 -10.55 -12.51 17.70
C GLY A 593 -9.03 -12.71 17.60
N GLN A 594 -8.35 -12.83 18.75
CA GLN A 594 -6.89 -12.91 18.83
C GLN A 594 -6.29 -14.01 17.95
N SER A 595 -6.92 -15.20 17.86
CA SER A 595 -6.37 -16.28 17.03
C SER A 595 -6.34 -15.91 15.54
N TYR A 596 -7.41 -15.28 15.04
CA TYR A 596 -7.51 -14.82 13.66
C TYR A 596 -6.46 -13.74 13.38
N VAL A 597 -6.27 -12.80 14.31
CA VAL A 597 -5.24 -11.76 14.25
C VAL A 597 -3.84 -12.38 14.11
N GLU A 598 -3.51 -13.35 14.96
CA GLU A 598 -2.18 -13.99 14.94
C GLU A 598 -1.94 -14.79 13.66
N VAL A 599 -2.94 -15.51 13.14
CA VAL A 599 -2.81 -16.24 11.87
C VAL A 599 -2.72 -15.27 10.68
N ALA A 600 -3.53 -14.22 10.65
CA ALA A 600 -3.49 -13.20 9.59
C ALA A 600 -2.11 -12.52 9.52
N ASN A 601 -1.60 -12.05 10.66
CA ASN A 601 -0.27 -11.43 10.74
C ASN A 601 0.84 -12.41 10.34
N ALA A 602 0.78 -13.66 10.80
CA ALA A 602 1.81 -14.65 10.49
C ALA A 602 1.82 -15.10 9.03
N THR A 603 0.71 -14.93 8.30
CA THR A 603 0.57 -15.20 6.87
C THR A 603 0.68 -13.94 6.00
N GLU A 604 1.18 -12.84 6.58
CA GLU A 604 1.46 -11.55 5.90
C GLU A 604 0.22 -10.77 5.42
N GLY A 605 -0.96 -11.12 5.92
CA GLY A 605 -2.18 -10.39 5.61
C GLY A 605 -2.38 -9.19 6.53
N ALA A 606 -3.64 -8.88 6.82
CA ALA A 606 -4.00 -7.71 7.61
C ALA A 606 -5.25 -7.94 8.45
N VAL A 607 -5.46 -7.04 9.41
CA VAL A 607 -6.53 -7.15 10.40
C VAL A 607 -7.39 -5.90 10.35
N GLY A 608 -8.69 -6.13 10.30
CA GLY A 608 -9.74 -5.13 10.38
C GLY A 608 -10.63 -5.35 11.60
N ILE A 609 -11.27 -4.28 12.05
CA ILE A 609 -12.20 -4.34 13.19
C ILE A 609 -13.64 -4.43 12.70
N ILE A 610 -14.38 -5.44 13.18
CA ILE A 610 -15.75 -5.72 12.75
C ILE A 610 -16.78 -4.73 13.30
N CYS A 611 -16.52 -4.13 14.47
CA CYS A 611 -17.45 -3.22 15.14
C CYS A 611 -17.40 -1.78 14.62
N ASN A 612 -16.69 -1.54 13.51
CA ASN A 612 -16.68 -0.21 12.91
C ASN A 612 -18.03 0.06 12.26
N ASP A 613 -18.53 1.28 12.43
CA ASP A 613 -19.76 1.76 11.77
C ASP A 613 -19.68 1.68 10.24
N ASP A 614 -18.46 1.61 9.69
CA ASP A 614 -18.18 1.53 8.26
C ASP A 614 -17.10 0.46 7.98
N LEU A 615 -17.52 -0.72 7.50
CA LEU A 615 -16.62 -1.80 7.09
C LEU A 615 -16.01 -1.57 5.70
N GLN A 616 -16.46 -0.55 4.95
CA GLN A 616 -15.96 -0.26 3.61
C GLN A 616 -14.46 0.00 3.63
N ASP A 617 -13.96 0.79 4.56
CA ASP A 617 -12.53 1.12 4.64
C ASP A 617 -11.68 -0.11 4.89
N THR A 618 -12.12 -0.96 5.82
CA THR A 618 -11.48 -2.23 6.14
C THR A 618 -11.42 -3.13 4.91
N ILE A 619 -12.56 -3.31 4.25
CA ILE A 619 -12.67 -4.22 3.11
C ILE A 619 -11.90 -3.66 1.90
N ASP A 620 -11.97 -2.36 1.62
CA ASP A 620 -11.21 -1.73 0.54
C ASP A 620 -9.70 -1.81 0.77
N ALA A 621 -9.23 -1.70 2.02
CA ALA A 621 -7.82 -1.91 2.35
C ALA A 621 -7.38 -3.36 2.11
N ILE A 622 -8.20 -4.34 2.50
CA ILE A 622 -7.94 -5.77 2.26
C ILE A 622 -7.86 -6.06 0.75
N ILE A 623 -8.82 -5.55 -0.04
CA ILE A 623 -8.84 -5.73 -1.49
C ILE A 623 -7.60 -5.14 -2.15
N ARG A 624 -7.24 -3.89 -1.81
CA ARG A 624 -6.07 -3.24 -2.42
C ARG A 624 -4.80 -4.06 -2.23
N VAL A 625 -4.58 -4.56 -1.01
CA VAL A 625 -3.46 -5.47 -0.73
C VAL A 625 -3.58 -6.77 -1.54
N ALA A 626 -4.78 -7.36 -1.63
CA ALA A 626 -4.98 -8.62 -2.35
C ALA A 626 -4.79 -8.50 -3.87
N ILE A 627 -5.31 -7.44 -4.50
CA ILE A 627 -5.11 -7.14 -5.92
C ILE A 627 -3.62 -6.90 -6.18
N ALA A 628 -2.97 -6.12 -5.34
CA ALA A 628 -1.54 -5.87 -5.45
C ALA A 628 -0.70 -7.14 -5.34
N MET A 629 -1.06 -8.06 -4.45
CA MET A 629 -0.39 -9.37 -4.34
C MET A 629 -0.53 -10.21 -5.61
N ALA A 630 -1.60 -10.00 -6.37
CA ALA A 630 -1.81 -10.63 -7.65
C ALA A 630 -1.15 -9.86 -8.81
N SER A 631 -0.79 -8.59 -8.64
CA SER A 631 -0.12 -7.82 -9.68
C SER A 631 1.22 -8.46 -10.08
N GLU A 632 1.51 -8.43 -11.38
CA GLU A 632 2.75 -8.93 -11.96
C GLU A 632 3.79 -7.81 -12.17
N TYR A 633 3.38 -6.55 -12.00
CA TYR A 633 4.19 -5.36 -12.26
C TYR A 633 5.00 -4.95 -11.03
N GLN A 634 5.86 -5.86 -10.57
CA GLN A 634 6.74 -5.64 -9.43
C GLN A 634 7.97 -4.81 -9.83
N LEU A 635 8.21 -3.72 -9.09
CA LEU A 635 9.38 -2.87 -9.24
C LEU A 635 10.64 -3.56 -8.71
N VAL A 636 11.77 -3.27 -9.35
CA VAL A 636 13.11 -3.68 -8.95
C VAL A 636 13.64 -2.78 -7.84
N GLY A 637 13.50 -1.47 -7.97
CA GLY A 637 13.84 -0.51 -6.93
C GLY A 637 12.71 -0.33 -5.92
N TYR A 638 13.01 0.34 -4.80
CA TYR A 638 12.05 0.62 -3.75
C TYR A 638 11.69 2.12 -3.76
N PRO A 639 10.61 2.51 -4.44
CA PRO A 639 10.33 3.90 -4.76
C PRO A 639 9.93 4.70 -3.53
N ILE A 640 10.26 5.98 -3.54
CA ILE A 640 9.55 7.01 -2.79
C ILE A 640 8.17 7.15 -3.45
N SER A 641 7.13 6.62 -2.81
CA SER A 641 5.83 6.43 -3.46
C SER A 641 5.18 7.70 -4.01
N SER A 642 5.45 8.85 -3.36
CA SER A 642 4.96 10.17 -3.76
C SER A 642 5.66 10.76 -4.98
N SER A 643 6.72 10.12 -5.49
CA SER A 643 7.45 10.54 -6.69
C SER A 643 7.04 9.77 -7.94
N ILE A 644 6.34 8.64 -7.78
CA ILE A 644 6.09 7.68 -8.86
C ILE A 644 5.26 8.30 -9.99
N ARG A 645 5.68 8.00 -11.21
CA ARG A 645 5.01 8.32 -12.46
C ARG A 645 4.94 7.09 -13.33
N VAL A 646 3.81 6.87 -14.00
CA VAL A 646 3.58 5.69 -14.84
C VAL A 646 3.09 6.10 -16.22
N ALA A 647 3.65 5.51 -17.27
CA ALA A 647 3.16 5.55 -18.63
C ALA A 647 2.85 4.14 -19.15
N VAL A 648 1.88 4.03 -20.04
CA VAL A 648 1.53 2.81 -20.75
C VAL A 648 1.44 3.14 -22.23
N ASP A 649 2.16 2.43 -23.08
CA ASP A 649 2.19 2.63 -24.53
C ASP A 649 2.45 4.10 -24.91
N GLY A 650 3.39 4.71 -24.20
CA GLY A 650 3.74 6.12 -24.33
C GLY A 650 2.69 7.10 -23.83
N HIS A 651 1.67 6.69 -23.08
CA HIS A 651 0.68 7.61 -22.52
C HIS A 651 0.80 7.67 -20.99
N VAL A 652 1.03 8.86 -20.44
CA VAL A 652 1.04 9.07 -18.99
C VAL A 652 -0.32 8.70 -18.41
N ILE A 653 -0.33 7.73 -17.51
CA ILE A 653 -1.53 7.26 -16.84
C ILE A 653 -1.66 8.01 -15.50
N PRO A 654 -2.82 8.62 -15.21
CA PRO A 654 -3.03 9.26 -13.92
C PRO A 654 -3.10 8.21 -12.81
N ARG A 655 -2.68 8.57 -11.60
CA ARG A 655 -2.96 7.77 -10.41
C ARG A 655 -4.47 7.81 -10.13
N SER A 656 -5.12 6.66 -10.02
CA SER A 656 -6.57 6.55 -9.78
C SER A 656 -6.91 5.19 -9.15
N HIS A 657 -7.93 5.16 -8.27
CA HIS A 657 -8.51 3.91 -7.76
C HIS A 657 -9.52 3.25 -8.71
N THR A 658 -9.87 3.89 -9.83
CA THR A 658 -10.93 3.39 -10.73
C THR A 658 -10.54 3.37 -12.20
N SER A 659 -9.66 4.27 -12.64
CA SER A 659 -9.25 4.40 -14.04
C SER A 659 -7.83 4.97 -14.13
N GLY A 660 -6.84 4.18 -13.75
CA GLY A 660 -5.44 4.59 -13.70
C GLY A 660 -4.55 3.56 -13.03
N TRP A 661 -3.52 4.03 -12.33
CA TRP A 661 -2.61 3.17 -11.56
C TRP A 661 -2.62 3.51 -10.06
N ASN A 662 -2.12 2.60 -9.23
CA ASN A 662 -1.70 2.86 -7.86
C ASN A 662 -0.48 2.01 -7.50
N TYR A 663 0.23 2.36 -6.43
CA TYR A 663 1.39 1.62 -5.93
C TYR A 663 1.07 0.92 -4.61
N ASP A 664 1.38 -0.37 -4.52
CA ASP A 664 1.34 -1.13 -3.28
C ASP A 664 2.75 -1.46 -2.80
N VAL A 665 3.06 -0.92 -1.64
CA VAL A 665 4.34 -1.09 -0.98
C VAL A 665 4.54 -2.47 -0.35
N THR A 666 3.47 -3.24 -0.10
CA THR A 666 3.62 -4.58 0.49
C THR A 666 4.33 -5.50 -0.50
N THR A 667 3.94 -5.37 -1.76
CA THR A 667 4.37 -6.23 -2.86
C THR A 667 5.38 -5.53 -3.78
N ASN A 668 5.69 -4.27 -3.49
CA ASN A 668 6.50 -3.39 -4.31
C ASN A 668 6.00 -3.36 -5.76
N SER A 669 4.69 -3.21 -5.98
CA SER A 669 4.08 -3.37 -7.31
C SER A 669 3.21 -2.19 -7.72
N ILE A 670 3.17 -1.95 -9.03
CA ILE A 670 2.16 -1.10 -9.67
C ILE A 670 0.90 -1.93 -9.93
N VAL A 671 -0.26 -1.34 -9.66
CA VAL A 671 -1.57 -1.96 -9.86
C VAL A 671 -2.37 -1.08 -10.80
N PHE A 672 -2.94 -1.67 -11.85
CA PHE A 672 -3.76 -0.97 -12.83
C PHE A 672 -5.26 -1.21 -12.61
N PHE A 673 -6.05 -0.16 -12.83
CA PHE A 673 -7.50 -0.15 -12.74
C PHE A 673 -8.09 0.49 -13.99
N GLY A 674 -8.97 -0.20 -14.71
CA GLY A 674 -9.65 0.33 -15.89
C GLY A 674 -8.72 0.75 -17.04
N VAL A 675 -7.43 0.45 -16.95
CA VAL A 675 -6.46 0.50 -18.06
C VAL A 675 -6.62 -0.82 -18.83
N ASN A 676 -6.12 -0.86 -20.07
CA ASN A 676 -6.12 -2.09 -20.86
C ASN A 676 -4.67 -2.42 -21.21
N ILE A 677 -4.03 -3.23 -20.38
CA ILE A 677 -2.69 -3.74 -20.64
C ILE A 677 -2.77 -5.02 -21.47
N THR A 678 -1.98 -5.08 -22.54
CA THR A 678 -1.85 -6.29 -23.38
C THR A 678 -0.43 -6.83 -23.32
N LEU A 679 -0.19 -8.05 -23.83
CA LEU A 679 1.16 -8.61 -23.95
C LEU A 679 2.09 -7.81 -24.90
N GLU A 680 1.52 -6.92 -25.72
CA GLU A 680 2.27 -6.01 -26.59
C GLU A 680 2.51 -4.64 -25.93
N SER A 681 1.91 -4.39 -24.77
CA SER A 681 2.02 -3.09 -24.11
C SER A 681 3.39 -2.89 -23.46
N ARG A 682 3.88 -1.65 -23.46
CA ARG A 682 5.09 -1.22 -22.74
C ARG A 682 4.68 -0.34 -21.56
N ILE A 683 5.11 -0.68 -20.36
CA ILE A 683 4.82 0.07 -19.14
C ILE A 683 6.11 0.70 -18.66
N SER A 684 6.15 2.03 -18.52
CA SER A 684 7.32 2.76 -18.01
C SER A 684 6.99 3.38 -16.65
N VAL A 685 7.85 3.20 -15.67
CA VAL A 685 7.64 3.66 -14.28
C VAL A 685 8.87 4.44 -13.80
N ALA A 686 8.72 5.74 -13.61
CA ALA A 686 9.77 6.62 -13.11
C ALA A 686 9.53 7.00 -11.64
N TYR A 687 10.59 7.05 -10.83
CA TYR A 687 10.51 7.36 -9.41
C TYR A 687 11.87 7.75 -8.81
N LEU A 688 11.86 8.31 -7.60
CA LEU A 688 13.05 8.60 -6.80
C LEU A 688 13.27 7.53 -5.73
N MET A 689 14.53 7.32 -5.37
CA MET A 689 14.98 6.49 -4.25
C MET A 689 15.80 7.30 -3.24
N TRP A 690 15.87 6.75 -2.03
CA TRP A 690 16.68 7.32 -0.95
C TRP A 690 18.15 6.91 -1.09
N VAL A 691 19.03 7.88 -1.24
CA VAL A 691 20.49 7.71 -1.24
C VAL A 691 21.06 8.15 0.09
N ARG A 692 21.95 7.33 0.65
CA ARG A 692 22.69 7.71 1.84
C ARG A 692 23.67 8.83 1.49
N GLN A 693 23.64 9.92 2.24
CA GLN A 693 24.74 10.88 2.23
C GLN A 693 25.94 10.18 2.86
N ASP A 694 26.89 9.75 2.03
CA ASP A 694 28.18 9.29 2.50
C ASP A 694 28.93 10.46 3.15
N GLY A 695 29.64 10.14 4.23
CA GLY A 695 30.61 11.04 4.86
C GLY A 695 32.02 10.55 4.61
#